data_AF-A0AAU1RAI3-F1
#
_entry.id   AF-A0AAU1RAI3-F1
#
_cell.length_a   1.000
_cell.length_b   1.000
_cell.length_c   1.000
_cell.angle_alpha   90.00
_cell.angle_beta   90.00
_cell.angle_gamma   90.00
#
_symmetry.space_group_name_H-M   'P 1'
#
loop_
_entity.id
_entity.type
_entity.pdbx_description
1 polymer ?
#
loop_
_entity_poly.entity_id
_entity_poly.type
_entity_poly.pdbx_seq_one_letter_code
_entity_poly.pdbx_strand_id
1 'polypeptide(L)'
;MSDARPGPGPGPGPGAARQDPGAWDPQGPSGHPGWEQAPPPGPAWQHHGAGAWDPQDPSGHPGWEQAPPPGPAWQHHGAGTWDPQDPSADTAWERATPPTADGRAGTGEAPEPHVPAGRRAARRARAAEGTGGRRGRAKTPAAPEPKRGRRAKAPATADSPTAPEAKRGRRRAAGSAPAATGSRTTPQAKGRHRAGLVKVVAFCAATAAGSMLLLRGNDALARLESPAAPESRAAAPAAAADAPDPGRVLQIVAHPDDDLYFMNPDLRYSISAGHPVTSVYLTSGEADGINAVAAKEAGTPANKPRYAEARQNGIRAAYAKMATGDRSSAWKRTVVPTKGGGQAEVDVLVAKPEVNLVWLQLREAGNVYDDVPDSLHGLWDGKVPRLESMLTSGTPVKQRFAYTKDQVVQTLVGVLEQYRPTTVRSQDPTPGRHPDTKHYTDHQDHFYGARFAQLATAAYAKDVKDRPHFAVQNYLGYFNGSLPSALDPDEAKEKLDILGTYAWLDRQNHCGSDAGCGDLKISDHPAGNRWSDSINYARGTSTSWLTSDKEYGLWAFKVLDGRVAVWHRTGLIGRWSGPVLLPGTGMDPGMSTVTLKDGRIAAFGTRTSFGAKPADYRREVVYAVQQRPGSEEFGEWQSLGTPETADENWTSDISAPAVSVDGTGQLAAYVRDGASTLRGRVQQAGGGWGPWEKYGGADLHGTPATATDGAGRRMVFSSTSKTVVGWVQPKPGAALGPATATGLPDTTLPLTAEGREGGVRLWFRKPGSGNVRTALLTGDGGLKVNHLTDLGGLQGFGAVTASGHVLAGRTAGGQLGSGLGEGRPWERSPLMFVGAPSSTMTGKNLVSLAVLGMDARLYVTSSADAPDAHLAPWQPVGPPNTAP
;
A
#
# COMPACT_ATOMS: atom_id res chain seq x y z
N MET A 1 36.60 -13.36 55.27
CA MET A 1 35.39 -13.97 55.84
C MET A 1 34.34 -14.11 54.75
N SER A 2 34.15 -15.27 54.12
CA SER A 2 35.02 -16.43 53.85
C SER A 2 34.21 -17.36 52.92
N ASP A 3 34.75 -17.75 51.76
CA ASP A 3 35.43 -19.04 51.50
C ASP A 3 34.47 -20.25 51.47
N ALA A 4 34.55 -21.18 50.50
CA ALA A 4 35.31 -21.24 49.25
C ALA A 4 34.73 -22.30 48.27
N ARG A 5 35.27 -22.36 47.05
CA ARG A 5 35.26 -23.59 46.21
C ARG A 5 36.35 -24.57 46.68
N PRO A 6 36.38 -25.81 46.18
CA PRO A 6 37.56 -26.17 45.36
C PRO A 6 37.29 -27.07 44.14
N GLY A 7 38.29 -27.15 43.24
CA GLY A 7 38.54 -28.30 42.33
C GLY A 7 39.85 -29.00 42.79
N PRO A 8 40.80 -29.42 41.92
CA PRO A 8 40.73 -29.63 40.47
C PRO A 8 41.50 -30.88 39.91
N GLY A 9 41.33 -31.20 38.62
CA GLY A 9 42.29 -31.98 37.78
C GLY A 9 42.42 -33.51 38.03
N PRO A 10 43.33 -34.23 37.33
CA PRO A 10 44.23 -33.84 36.22
C PRO A 10 44.13 -34.71 34.94
N GLY A 11 44.97 -34.45 33.91
CA GLY A 11 45.32 -35.41 32.82
C GLY A 11 46.50 -36.33 33.21
N PRO A 12 47.23 -37.05 32.30
CA PRO A 12 47.41 -36.80 30.84
C PRO A 12 47.49 -38.09 29.96
N GLY A 13 48.01 -38.01 28.70
CA GLY A 13 48.72 -39.14 28.05
C GLY A 13 48.43 -39.45 26.55
N PRO A 14 49.42 -39.76 25.68
CA PRO A 14 49.21 -39.96 24.23
C PRO A 14 49.81 -41.26 23.59
N GLY A 15 49.47 -41.51 22.30
CA GLY A 15 50.14 -42.47 21.40
C GLY A 15 49.20 -43.04 20.31
N ALA A 16 49.35 -42.96 18.98
CA ALA A 16 50.36 -42.49 18.00
C ALA A 16 51.16 -43.58 17.23
N ALA A 17 50.70 -43.93 16.00
CA ALA A 17 51.41 -44.56 14.86
C ALA A 17 50.39 -44.85 13.72
N ARG A 18 50.67 -44.96 12.39
CA ARG A 18 51.77 -44.63 11.45
C ARG A 18 51.20 -44.87 10.00
N GLN A 19 51.70 -44.34 8.86
CA GLN A 19 52.80 -43.41 8.58
C GLN A 19 52.61 -42.67 7.22
N ASP A 20 53.24 -41.50 7.13
CA ASP A 20 53.69 -40.66 6.00
C ASP A 20 54.63 -41.32 4.93
N PRO A 21 55.15 -40.61 3.87
CA PRO A 21 54.87 -39.23 3.38
C PRO A 21 54.89 -38.97 1.83
N GLY A 22 54.51 -37.74 1.42
CA GLY A 22 55.34 -36.89 0.53
C GLY A 22 54.91 -36.63 -0.95
N ALA A 23 55.47 -35.65 -1.69
CA ALA A 23 56.25 -34.46 -1.29
C ALA A 23 56.54 -33.46 -2.47
N TRP A 24 56.33 -32.15 -2.22
CA TRP A 24 57.00 -30.96 -2.83
C TRP A 24 56.65 -30.44 -4.26
N ASP A 25 56.76 -29.09 -4.35
CA ASP A 25 56.73 -28.14 -5.49
C ASP A 25 58.18 -28.00 -6.10
N PRO A 26 58.55 -27.21 -7.16
CA PRO A 26 57.82 -26.12 -7.84
C PRO A 26 58.09 -25.91 -9.38
N GLN A 27 57.61 -24.76 -9.91
CA GLN A 27 58.05 -24.03 -11.12
C GLN A 27 57.68 -24.56 -12.55
N GLY A 28 57.50 -23.60 -13.48
CA GLY A 28 57.53 -23.80 -14.96
C GLY A 28 58.72 -23.05 -15.59
N PRO A 29 58.76 -22.71 -16.91
CA PRO A 29 57.69 -22.74 -17.92
C PRO A 29 58.12 -23.29 -19.33
N SER A 30 57.37 -22.91 -20.38
CA SER A 30 57.69 -22.88 -21.84
C SER A 30 57.25 -24.06 -22.74
N GLY A 31 56.82 -23.75 -23.99
CA GLY A 31 56.53 -24.74 -25.06
C GLY A 31 55.29 -24.50 -25.94
N HIS A 32 55.37 -23.60 -26.93
CA HIS A 32 54.44 -23.52 -28.10
C HIS A 32 55.23 -23.92 -29.38
N PRO A 33 54.63 -24.45 -30.48
CA PRO A 33 53.43 -23.95 -31.21
C PRO A 33 52.43 -25.06 -31.66
N GLY A 34 51.31 -24.80 -32.38
CA GLY A 34 50.58 -23.57 -32.74
C GLY A 34 49.64 -23.73 -33.97
N TRP A 35 48.59 -22.89 -34.07
CA TRP A 35 47.59 -22.75 -35.18
C TRP A 35 46.59 -23.95 -35.35
N GLU A 36 45.35 -23.82 -35.84
CA GLU A 36 44.66 -22.71 -36.56
C GLU A 36 43.10 -22.63 -36.37
N GLN A 37 42.59 -21.44 -35.99
CA GLN A 37 41.30 -20.72 -36.27
C GLN A 37 39.87 -21.37 -36.30
N ALA A 38 38.84 -20.54 -36.02
CA ALA A 38 37.38 -20.81 -36.09
C ALA A 38 36.56 -19.54 -36.44
N PRO A 39 35.31 -19.64 -36.96
CA PRO A 39 34.29 -18.57 -36.82
C PRO A 39 32.81 -19.12 -36.65
N PRO A 40 31.69 -18.42 -36.99
CA PRO A 40 30.89 -17.59 -36.05
C PRO A 40 29.33 -17.85 -36.07
N PRO A 41 28.45 -17.06 -35.38
CA PRO A 41 27.01 -17.34 -35.22
C PRO A 41 26.02 -16.44 -36.00
N GLY A 42 24.72 -16.80 -35.99
CA GLY A 42 23.56 -16.02 -36.52
C GLY A 42 22.53 -16.91 -37.25
N PRO A 43 21.21 -16.62 -37.23
CA PRO A 43 20.67 -15.46 -37.96
C PRO A 43 19.42 -14.77 -37.33
N ALA A 44 18.88 -13.76 -38.03
CA ALA A 44 17.59 -13.11 -37.78
C ALA A 44 16.67 -13.21 -39.01
N TRP A 45 15.38 -12.89 -38.88
CA TRP A 45 14.38 -12.92 -39.96
C TRP A 45 13.73 -11.55 -40.21
N GLN A 46 13.36 -11.28 -41.47
CA GLN A 46 12.75 -10.03 -41.95
C GLN A 46 11.34 -10.24 -42.53
N HIS A 47 10.53 -9.19 -42.54
CA HIS A 47 9.23 -9.14 -43.23
C HIS A 47 9.37 -8.95 -44.74
N HIS A 48 8.56 -9.69 -45.52
CA HIS A 48 7.82 -9.29 -46.75
C HIS A 48 6.92 -10.49 -47.13
N GLY A 49 5.81 -10.40 -47.87
CA GLY A 49 5.11 -9.24 -48.41
C GLY A 49 4.14 -9.62 -49.54
N ALA A 50 2.86 -9.87 -49.21
CA ALA A 50 1.64 -9.97 -50.04
C ALA A 50 1.69 -10.46 -51.51
N GLY A 51 0.83 -11.45 -51.84
CA GLY A 51 0.42 -11.80 -53.20
C GLY A 51 -0.76 -12.78 -53.19
N ALA A 52 -1.80 -12.54 -53.98
CA ALA A 52 -3.05 -13.33 -53.99
C ALA A 52 -3.40 -13.84 -55.39
N TRP A 53 -4.02 -15.02 -55.48
CA TRP A 53 -4.67 -15.56 -56.70
C TRP A 53 -5.78 -16.57 -56.33
N ASP A 54 -6.80 -16.61 -57.20
CA ASP A 54 -8.06 -17.37 -57.18
C ASP A 54 -8.63 -17.25 -58.64
N PRO A 55 -9.51 -18.13 -59.20
CA PRO A 55 -10.13 -19.36 -58.69
C PRO A 55 -9.93 -20.61 -59.60
N GLN A 56 -10.45 -21.79 -59.19
CA GLN A 56 -11.50 -22.56 -59.90
C GLN A 56 -11.74 -23.96 -59.31
N ASP A 57 -13.02 -24.35 -59.21
CA ASP A 57 -13.55 -25.69 -58.84
C ASP A 57 -13.95 -26.46 -60.13
N PRO A 58 -14.02 -27.81 -60.12
CA PRO A 58 -15.36 -28.41 -60.04
C PRO A 58 -15.49 -29.76 -59.28
N SER A 59 -16.43 -29.76 -58.31
CA SER A 59 -17.44 -30.81 -58.02
C SER A 59 -17.05 -32.13 -57.30
N GLY A 60 -17.86 -32.52 -56.30
CA GLY A 60 -17.72 -33.81 -55.58
C GLY A 60 -18.64 -34.08 -54.36
N HIS A 61 -19.86 -33.51 -54.31
CA HIS A 61 -20.84 -33.65 -53.19
C HIS A 61 -21.93 -34.71 -53.51
N PRO A 62 -22.76 -35.25 -52.55
CA PRO A 62 -23.34 -34.52 -51.39
C PRO A 62 -23.59 -35.28 -50.06
N GLY A 63 -24.10 -34.54 -49.06
CA GLY A 63 -24.74 -35.03 -47.82
C GLY A 63 -23.92 -34.75 -46.55
N TRP A 64 -24.45 -34.23 -45.43
CA TRP A 64 -25.81 -33.76 -45.09
C TRP A 64 -25.76 -32.39 -44.35
N GLU A 65 -26.90 -31.85 -43.94
CA GLU A 65 -27.12 -30.42 -43.58
C GLU A 65 -26.55 -29.95 -42.23
N GLN A 66 -26.45 -28.62 -42.07
CA GLN A 66 -25.96 -27.91 -40.86
C GLN A 66 -27.08 -27.18 -40.10
N ALA A 67 -26.89 -27.00 -38.79
CA ALA A 67 -27.64 -26.07 -37.93
C ALA A 67 -26.70 -25.45 -36.86
N PRO A 68 -27.02 -24.27 -36.29
CA PRO A 68 -26.02 -23.38 -35.66
C PRO A 68 -25.70 -23.67 -34.17
N PRO A 69 -24.58 -23.14 -33.64
CA PRO A 69 -24.16 -23.35 -32.26
C PRO A 69 -24.99 -22.55 -31.23
N PRO A 70 -25.36 -23.15 -30.07
CA PRO A 70 -25.95 -22.43 -28.94
C PRO A 70 -24.89 -21.77 -28.04
N GLY A 71 -25.27 -20.70 -27.34
CA GLY A 71 -24.44 -20.02 -26.34
C GLY A 71 -24.46 -20.68 -24.94
N PRO A 72 -23.71 -20.14 -23.97
CA PRO A 72 -23.60 -20.70 -22.62
C PRO A 72 -24.94 -20.64 -21.87
N ALA A 73 -25.34 -21.76 -21.29
CA ALA A 73 -26.63 -21.92 -20.62
C ALA A 73 -26.58 -21.52 -19.14
N TRP A 74 -27.39 -20.54 -18.75
CA TRP A 74 -27.86 -20.39 -17.37
C TRP A 74 -29.06 -21.32 -17.16
N GLN A 75 -29.18 -21.95 -15.99
CA GLN A 75 -30.40 -22.67 -15.59
C GLN A 75 -30.93 -22.12 -14.26
N HIS A 76 -32.13 -21.52 -14.32
CA HIS A 76 -32.95 -21.30 -13.15
C HIS A 76 -33.62 -22.63 -12.74
N HIS A 77 -33.60 -22.97 -11.46
CA HIS A 77 -34.63 -23.84 -10.89
C HIS A 77 -35.86 -22.97 -10.54
N GLY A 78 -37.03 -23.38 -11.03
CA GLY A 78 -38.28 -22.64 -10.85
C GLY A 78 -38.87 -22.80 -9.46
N ALA A 79 -39.52 -21.74 -8.96
CA ALA A 79 -40.21 -21.77 -7.68
C ALA A 79 -41.54 -22.56 -7.77
N GLY A 80 -41.78 -23.46 -6.83
CA GLY A 80 -43.10 -24.00 -6.54
C GLY A 80 -43.86 -23.06 -5.58
N THR A 81 -45.08 -22.70 -5.92
CA THR A 81 -45.92 -21.78 -5.14
C THR A 81 -46.47 -22.42 -3.87
N TRP A 82 -46.36 -21.72 -2.75
CA TRP A 82 -47.10 -22.00 -1.51
C TRP A 82 -48.25 -20.98 -1.35
N ASP A 83 -49.40 -21.44 -0.85
CA ASP A 83 -50.59 -20.63 -0.56
C ASP A 83 -51.07 -20.95 0.88
N PRO A 84 -51.32 -19.97 1.77
CA PRO A 84 -51.46 -20.23 3.20
C PRO A 84 -52.91 -20.29 3.70
N GLN A 85 -53.24 -21.26 4.57
CA GLN A 85 -54.50 -21.23 5.34
C GLN A 85 -54.46 -22.04 6.65
N ASP A 86 -54.64 -21.31 7.76
CA ASP A 86 -55.12 -21.71 9.10
C ASP A 86 -54.39 -22.79 9.97
N PRO A 87 -54.65 -22.82 11.31
CA PRO A 87 -53.68 -23.30 12.30
C PRO A 87 -54.25 -24.35 13.29
N SER A 88 -53.67 -24.41 14.51
CA SER A 88 -53.92 -25.36 15.63
C SER A 88 -53.24 -26.75 15.48
N ALA A 89 -52.93 -27.50 16.54
CA ALA A 89 -53.23 -27.31 17.97
C ALA A 89 -52.06 -27.71 18.91
N ASP A 90 -52.28 -27.51 20.21
CA ASP A 90 -51.33 -27.65 21.34
C ASP A 90 -50.66 -29.03 21.53
N THR A 91 -49.46 -29.04 22.15
CA THR A 91 -49.10 -29.71 23.44
C THR A 91 -47.57 -29.84 23.61
N ALA A 92 -46.95 -30.02 24.80
CA ALA A 92 -47.22 -29.47 26.15
C ALA A 92 -46.07 -29.83 27.13
N TRP A 93 -45.41 -28.83 27.75
CA TRP A 93 -44.44 -28.96 28.89
C TRP A 93 -43.16 -29.81 28.58
N GLU A 94 -42.04 -29.78 29.32
CA GLU A 94 -41.76 -29.43 30.72
C GLU A 94 -40.71 -28.31 30.93
N ARG A 95 -40.25 -28.12 32.19
CA ARG A 95 -39.45 -26.98 32.68
C ARG A 95 -38.13 -27.45 33.30
N ALA A 96 -37.09 -26.63 33.19
CA ALA A 96 -35.94 -26.66 34.10
C ALA A 96 -35.63 -25.22 34.56
N THR A 97 -35.56 -25.00 35.88
CA THR A 97 -35.27 -23.69 36.49
C THR A 97 -33.82 -23.63 37.00
N PRO A 98 -33.10 -22.52 36.81
CA PRO A 98 -31.90 -22.23 37.58
C PRO A 98 -32.28 -21.70 38.98
N PRO A 99 -31.48 -21.96 40.03
CA PRO A 99 -31.77 -21.51 41.39
C PRO A 99 -31.34 -20.05 41.64
N THR A 100 -32.07 -19.35 42.50
CA THR A 100 -31.64 -18.10 43.16
C THR A 100 -31.28 -18.37 44.63
N ALA A 101 -30.40 -17.53 45.18
CA ALA A 101 -30.15 -17.44 46.62
C ALA A 101 -29.74 -16.01 47.00
N ASP A 102 -30.40 -15.43 48.00
CA ASP A 102 -30.26 -14.01 48.40
C ASP A 102 -29.09 -13.72 49.36
N GLY A 103 -28.65 -12.46 49.40
CA GLY A 103 -27.56 -11.98 50.26
C GLY A 103 -27.60 -10.48 50.57
N ARG A 104 -28.59 -10.06 51.37
CA ARG A 104 -28.79 -8.76 52.06
C ARG A 104 -27.49 -7.97 52.42
N ALA A 105 -27.50 -6.65 52.61
CA ALA A 105 -28.43 -5.53 52.31
C ALA A 105 -27.73 -4.20 52.72
N GLY A 106 -28.11 -3.05 52.16
CA GLY A 106 -27.55 -1.75 52.56
C GLY A 106 -28.42 -0.56 52.13
N THR A 107 -28.64 0.40 53.03
CA THR A 107 -29.53 1.56 52.85
C THR A 107 -28.76 2.84 52.51
N GLY A 108 -29.27 3.66 51.58
CA GLY A 108 -28.73 4.99 51.27
C GLY A 108 -29.65 5.80 50.36
N GLU A 109 -29.89 7.05 50.73
CA GLU A 109 -30.91 7.98 50.20
C GLU A 109 -30.81 8.33 48.69
N ALA A 110 -31.95 8.73 48.12
CA ALA A 110 -32.02 9.49 46.86
C ALA A 110 -31.90 11.00 47.13
N PRO A 111 -31.65 11.83 46.09
CA PRO A 111 -32.81 12.54 45.53
C PRO A 111 -32.81 12.75 44.00
N GLU A 112 -34.00 12.75 43.42
CA GLU A 112 -34.34 13.39 42.14
C GLU A 112 -35.08 14.74 42.40
N PRO A 113 -35.62 15.44 41.39
CA PRO A 113 -34.90 16.17 40.33
C PRO A 113 -35.36 17.64 40.24
N HIS A 114 -34.77 18.44 39.34
CA HIS A 114 -35.33 19.75 38.97
C HIS A 114 -35.55 19.92 37.47
N VAL A 115 -36.83 20.05 37.09
CA VAL A 115 -37.31 20.49 35.78
C VAL A 115 -38.33 21.63 35.98
N PRO A 116 -38.23 22.74 35.25
CA PRO A 116 -39.27 23.77 35.22
C PRO A 116 -40.20 23.63 33.99
N ALA A 117 -41.50 23.42 34.23
CA ALA A 117 -42.57 23.75 33.28
C ALA A 117 -42.87 25.27 33.34
N GLY A 118 -43.57 25.94 32.41
CA GLY A 118 -44.30 25.49 31.22
C GLY A 118 -45.74 26.07 31.16
N ARG A 119 -46.22 26.48 29.99
CA ARG A 119 -47.61 26.91 29.63
C ARG A 119 -47.70 26.92 28.08
N ARG A 120 -48.65 26.29 27.37
CA ARG A 120 -50.14 26.38 27.34
C ARG A 120 -50.67 27.79 27.01
N ALA A 121 -51.62 27.98 26.09
CA ALA A 121 -52.21 27.12 25.05
C ALA A 121 -53.10 27.96 24.10
N ALA A 122 -53.38 27.49 22.87
CA ALA A 122 -54.47 28.00 22.02
C ALA A 122 -55.04 26.91 21.10
N ARG A 123 -56.35 26.98 20.79
CA ARG A 123 -57.11 25.98 20.02
C ARG A 123 -58.16 26.69 19.16
N ARG A 124 -58.31 26.33 17.88
CA ARG A 124 -59.59 26.36 17.11
C ARG A 124 -59.43 25.72 15.73
N ALA A 125 -60.55 25.40 15.08
CA ALA A 125 -60.61 24.62 13.85
C ALA A 125 -61.85 24.96 12.99
N ARG A 126 -61.72 24.75 11.67
CA ARG A 126 -62.73 24.60 10.59
C ARG A 126 -61.93 24.43 9.27
N ALA A 127 -62.23 23.58 8.27
CA ALA A 127 -63.48 23.10 7.66
C ALA A 127 -64.18 24.19 6.81
N ALA A 128 -64.52 23.98 5.53
CA ALA A 128 -64.35 22.83 4.63
C ALA A 128 -64.46 23.25 3.14
N GLU A 129 -64.54 22.26 2.23
CA GLU A 129 -64.97 22.36 0.80
C GLU A 129 -63.99 23.06 -0.19
N GLY A 130 -64.04 22.77 -1.51
CA GLY A 130 -65.01 21.98 -2.29
C GLY A 130 -64.41 20.91 -3.23
N THR A 131 -65.20 20.42 -4.19
CA THR A 131 -65.04 19.08 -4.83
C THR A 131 -64.93 19.09 -6.37
N GLY A 132 -64.20 18.10 -6.93
CA GLY A 132 -64.24 17.69 -8.34
C GLY A 132 -62.84 17.38 -8.90
N GLY A 133 -62.62 16.37 -9.76
CA GLY A 133 -63.49 15.35 -10.35
C GLY A 133 -62.72 14.03 -10.62
N ARG A 134 -63.35 13.04 -11.28
CA ARG A 134 -62.89 11.62 -11.28
C ARG A 134 -62.60 11.06 -12.69
N ARG A 135 -61.56 10.22 -12.79
CA ARG A 135 -61.27 9.19 -13.83
C ARG A 135 -60.84 9.64 -15.26
N GLY A 136 -59.80 8.97 -15.78
CA GLY A 136 -59.40 8.91 -17.19
C GLY A 136 -58.23 7.91 -17.36
N ARG A 137 -58.24 7.05 -18.39
CA ARG A 137 -57.31 5.89 -18.54
C ARG A 137 -57.04 5.53 -20.00
N ALA A 138 -55.82 5.73 -20.54
CA ALA A 138 -55.31 4.99 -21.72
C ALA A 138 -53.82 5.23 -22.09
N LYS A 139 -53.03 4.16 -22.10
CA LYS A 139 -52.07 3.67 -23.13
C LYS A 139 -51.52 4.58 -24.29
N THR A 140 -50.18 4.72 -24.35
CA THR A 140 -49.26 4.69 -25.55
C THR A 140 -49.46 5.69 -26.72
N PRO A 141 -48.57 5.81 -27.75
CA PRO A 141 -47.26 5.16 -28.02
C PRO A 141 -46.07 6.16 -28.14
N ALA A 142 -45.04 5.86 -28.96
CA ALA A 142 -43.72 6.52 -28.99
C ALA A 142 -43.30 7.07 -30.39
N ALA A 143 -42.01 7.48 -30.52
CA ALA A 143 -41.29 7.91 -31.74
C ALA A 143 -41.52 9.39 -32.19
N PRO A 144 -40.66 10.01 -33.06
CA PRO A 144 -39.53 9.43 -33.82
C PRO A 144 -38.17 10.19 -33.80
N GLU A 145 -37.17 9.58 -34.46
CA GLU A 145 -35.90 10.24 -34.89
C GLU A 145 -36.11 11.25 -36.03
N PRO A 146 -35.15 12.18 -36.26
CA PRO A 146 -35.01 12.90 -37.53
C PRO A 146 -33.84 12.34 -38.39
N LYS A 147 -34.16 11.57 -39.45
CA LYS A 147 -33.18 11.20 -40.50
C LYS A 147 -33.15 12.27 -41.61
N ARG A 148 -31.96 12.77 -41.97
CA ARG A 148 -31.78 13.69 -43.13
C ARG A 148 -31.64 12.93 -44.44
N GLY A 149 -32.28 13.45 -45.49
CA GLY A 149 -32.31 12.85 -46.82
C GLY A 149 -31.12 13.21 -47.72
N ARG A 150 -30.75 12.23 -48.57
CA ARG A 150 -29.73 12.26 -49.64
C ARG A 150 -29.72 13.53 -50.50
N ARG A 151 -28.53 13.90 -50.99
CA ARG A 151 -28.29 14.15 -52.42
C ARG A 151 -26.85 13.79 -52.80
N ALA A 152 -26.68 13.22 -54.00
CA ALA A 152 -25.38 12.93 -54.59
C ALA A 152 -25.47 13.05 -56.12
N LYS A 153 -24.48 13.69 -56.74
CA LYS A 153 -24.12 13.57 -58.16
C LYS A 153 -22.68 14.09 -58.33
N ALA A 154 -21.91 13.38 -59.14
CA ALA A 154 -20.54 13.69 -59.57
C ALA A 154 -20.56 13.77 -61.14
N PRO A 155 -19.44 13.82 -61.90
CA PRO A 155 -18.01 13.85 -61.52
C PRO A 155 -17.18 14.87 -62.35
N ALA A 156 -15.85 14.64 -62.42
CA ALA A 156 -14.90 15.09 -63.48
C ALA A 156 -14.45 16.57 -63.47
N THR A 157 -13.21 16.95 -63.86
CA THR A 157 -11.96 16.21 -64.20
C THR A 157 -10.75 17.16 -64.17
N ALA A 158 -9.53 16.60 -64.09
CA ALA A 158 -8.23 17.23 -64.38
C ALA A 158 -7.77 18.32 -63.37
N ASP A 159 -6.47 18.58 -63.16
CA ASP A 159 -5.28 18.12 -63.89
C ASP A 159 -4.24 17.35 -63.03
N SER A 160 -3.23 16.81 -63.70
CA SER A 160 -1.98 16.19 -63.23
C SER A 160 -0.93 16.44 -64.36
N PRO A 161 0.36 15.99 -64.34
CA PRO A 161 0.96 14.96 -63.49
C PRO A 161 2.48 15.11 -63.14
N THR A 162 3.04 14.00 -62.63
CA THR A 162 4.43 13.48 -62.83
C THR A 162 5.66 14.13 -62.16
N ALA A 163 6.41 13.26 -61.46
CA ALA A 163 7.87 13.33 -61.30
C ALA A 163 8.60 12.76 -62.55
N PRO A 164 9.93 12.63 -62.54
CA PRO A 164 10.45 11.25 -62.48
C PRO A 164 11.75 11.06 -61.68
N GLU A 165 12.18 9.80 -61.52
CA GLU A 165 13.43 9.38 -60.89
C GLU A 165 14.27 8.49 -61.84
N ALA A 166 15.59 8.43 -61.59
CA ALA A 166 16.56 7.47 -62.14
C ALA A 166 17.07 7.75 -63.60
N LYS A 167 18.19 7.18 -64.09
CA LYS A 167 18.89 5.92 -63.69
C LYS A 167 20.35 5.85 -64.18
N ARG A 168 21.20 5.10 -63.43
CA ARG A 168 22.55 4.56 -63.76
C ARG A 168 23.77 5.51 -63.73
N GLY A 169 24.96 5.09 -63.26
CA GLY A 169 25.28 3.86 -62.49
C GLY A 169 26.77 3.43 -62.47
N ARG A 170 27.06 2.33 -61.72
CA ARG A 170 28.38 1.69 -61.43
C ARG A 170 29.26 2.52 -60.45
N ARG A 171 30.09 1.94 -59.55
CA ARG A 171 30.65 0.57 -59.40
C ARG A 171 30.90 0.24 -57.89
N ARG A 172 31.00 -1.05 -57.50
CA ARG A 172 31.70 -1.52 -56.26
C ARG A 172 33.22 -1.63 -56.56
N ALA A 173 34.18 -1.79 -55.63
CA ALA A 173 34.23 -2.09 -54.18
C ALA A 173 35.31 -1.18 -53.49
N ALA A 174 35.99 -1.42 -52.34
CA ALA A 174 36.15 -2.55 -51.40
C ALA A 174 36.53 -2.07 -49.97
N GLY A 175 37.24 -2.88 -49.15
CA GLY A 175 37.87 -2.52 -47.87
C GLY A 175 39.22 -1.77 -48.04
N SER A 176 40.03 -1.48 -47.00
CA SER A 176 40.14 -2.13 -45.68
C SER A 176 40.68 -1.19 -44.57
N ALA A 177 40.81 -1.68 -43.33
CA ALA A 177 41.44 -1.00 -42.16
C ALA A 177 42.96 -1.34 -42.06
N PRO A 178 43.71 -1.20 -40.94
CA PRO A 178 43.51 -0.44 -39.68
C PRO A 178 44.77 0.32 -39.12
N ALA A 179 44.60 0.99 -37.97
CA ALA A 179 45.53 1.09 -36.82
C ALA A 179 46.93 1.81 -36.84
N ALA A 180 47.32 2.20 -35.60
CA ALA A 180 48.67 2.17 -35.00
C ALA A 180 49.73 3.30 -35.28
N THR A 181 49.91 4.16 -34.26
CA THR A 181 51.17 4.54 -33.58
C THR A 181 52.50 4.76 -34.34
N GLY A 182 53.24 5.84 -33.97
CA GLY A 182 54.71 5.73 -33.93
C GLY A 182 55.57 7.02 -33.89
N SER A 183 56.02 7.44 -32.70
CA SER A 183 57.20 8.33 -32.48
C SER A 183 57.06 9.81 -32.97
N ARG A 184 57.95 10.77 -32.67
CA ARG A 184 59.26 10.76 -31.96
C ARG A 184 59.62 12.15 -31.38
N THR A 185 60.27 12.16 -30.20
CA THR A 185 61.27 13.14 -29.67
C THR A 185 61.07 14.68 -29.73
N THR A 186 61.15 15.28 -28.53
CA THR A 186 61.63 16.63 -28.13
C THR A 186 63.09 16.95 -28.61
N PRO A 187 63.77 18.13 -28.39
CA PRO A 187 63.53 19.18 -27.34
C PRO A 187 63.89 20.68 -27.63
N GLN A 188 63.59 21.56 -26.65
CA GLN A 188 64.30 22.80 -26.16
C GLN A 188 64.87 23.89 -27.12
N ALA A 189 65.02 25.18 -26.76
CA ALA A 189 64.42 26.10 -25.74
C ALA A 189 64.81 27.59 -26.08
N LYS A 190 65.49 28.50 -25.34
CA LYS A 190 66.13 28.49 -23.99
C LYS A 190 66.58 29.88 -23.43
N GLY A 191 65.71 30.75 -22.89
CA GLY A 191 66.15 31.94 -22.10
C GLY A 191 65.10 33.02 -21.80
N ARG A 192 65.17 33.79 -20.70
CA ARG A 192 66.10 33.79 -19.54
C ARG A 192 65.45 34.48 -18.31
N HIS A 193 65.61 33.88 -17.11
CA HIS A 193 65.82 34.50 -15.76
C HIS A 193 64.89 35.64 -15.23
N ARG A 194 64.67 35.85 -13.92
CA ARG A 194 64.99 35.15 -12.65
C ARG A 194 64.11 35.74 -11.52
N ALA A 195 63.68 34.91 -10.56
CA ALA A 195 63.15 35.26 -9.23
C ALA A 195 61.92 36.22 -9.13
N GLY A 196 61.07 36.15 -8.10
CA GLY A 196 60.93 35.12 -7.07
C GLY A 196 60.55 35.66 -5.69
N LEU A 197 59.32 35.41 -5.23
CA LEU A 197 58.97 35.37 -3.81
C LEU A 197 57.69 34.56 -3.58
N VAL A 198 57.56 33.95 -2.40
CA VAL A 198 56.32 33.28 -1.93
C VAL A 198 55.51 34.25 -1.07
N LYS A 199 54.20 34.30 -1.28
CA LYS A 199 53.20 34.58 -0.23
C LYS A 199 51.86 33.92 -0.59
N VAL A 200 51.09 33.56 0.44
CA VAL A 200 50.07 32.50 0.39
C VAL A 200 48.64 33.06 0.33
N VAL A 201 47.75 32.34 -0.36
CA VAL A 201 46.30 32.59 -0.41
C VAL A 201 45.64 32.18 0.89
N ALA A 202 44.80 33.05 1.47
CA ALA A 202 44.04 32.74 2.69
C ALA A 202 42.72 33.53 2.81
N PHE A 203 41.79 33.39 1.83
CA PHE A 203 40.41 33.88 2.00
C PHE A 203 39.39 33.12 1.12
N CYS A 204 38.99 31.91 1.55
CA CYS A 204 37.79 31.19 1.05
C CYS A 204 37.49 29.93 1.89
N ALA A 205 37.21 30.10 3.19
CA ALA A 205 36.93 28.98 4.10
C ALA A 205 35.88 29.35 5.17
N ALA A 206 34.66 29.69 4.73
CA ALA A 206 33.58 30.12 5.63
C ALA A 206 32.21 29.46 5.35
N THR A 207 31.93 29.02 4.12
CA THR A 207 30.61 28.50 3.72
C THR A 207 30.43 27.00 3.99
N ALA A 208 31.47 26.17 3.84
CA ALA A 208 31.37 24.71 4.04
C ALA A 208 31.18 24.28 5.51
N ALA A 209 31.53 25.14 6.48
CA ALA A 209 31.44 24.80 7.90
C ALA A 209 30.02 24.93 8.48
N GLY A 210 29.17 25.80 7.91
CA GLY A 210 27.83 26.06 8.44
C GLY A 210 26.93 24.82 8.39
N SER A 211 26.89 24.13 7.24
CA SER A 211 26.01 22.97 7.02
C SER A 211 26.31 21.79 7.95
N MET A 212 27.56 21.60 8.39
CA MET A 212 27.90 20.55 9.37
C MET A 212 27.60 20.95 10.81
N LEU A 213 27.56 22.25 11.14
CA LEU A 213 27.35 22.72 12.51
C LEU A 213 25.88 22.67 12.93
N LEU A 214 24.96 22.85 11.98
CA LEU A 214 23.50 22.84 12.19
C LEU A 214 22.94 21.50 12.73
N LEU A 215 23.71 20.40 12.65
CA LEU A 215 23.24 19.04 12.97
C LEU A 215 24.04 18.30 14.06
N ARG A 216 24.99 18.97 14.74
CA ARG A 216 25.72 18.41 15.90
C ARG A 216 25.28 18.95 17.27
N GLY A 217 24.22 19.76 17.31
CA GLY A 217 23.74 20.40 18.54
C GLY A 217 23.31 19.42 19.64
N ASN A 218 22.71 18.28 19.28
CA ASN A 218 22.14 17.33 20.26
C ASN A 218 23.18 16.74 21.23
N ASP A 219 24.34 16.31 20.73
CA ASP A 219 25.42 15.76 21.57
C ASP A 219 26.19 16.84 22.34
N ALA A 220 26.21 18.07 21.84
CA ALA A 220 26.88 19.20 22.47
C ALA A 220 26.06 19.76 23.64
N LEU A 221 24.75 19.92 23.47
CA LEU A 221 23.84 20.42 24.51
C LEU A 221 23.73 19.45 25.68
N ALA A 222 23.70 18.13 25.42
CA ALA A 222 23.71 17.10 26.47
C ALA A 222 24.99 17.09 27.34
N ARG A 223 26.03 17.86 26.98
CA ARG A 223 27.28 18.03 27.74
C ARG A 223 27.41 19.40 28.41
N LEU A 224 26.45 20.30 28.21
CA LEU A 224 26.46 21.66 28.78
C LEU A 224 25.68 21.77 30.11
N GLU A 225 24.90 20.75 30.48
CA GLU A 225 24.10 20.70 31.72
C GLU A 225 24.88 20.10 32.91
N SER A 226 26.21 20.27 33.00
CA SER A 226 27.03 19.73 34.10
C SER A 226 28.24 20.60 34.46
N PRO A 227 28.27 21.21 35.66
CA PRO A 227 29.36 22.10 36.07
C PRO A 227 30.59 21.34 36.60
N ALA A 228 31.61 21.23 35.73
CA ALA A 228 33.06 21.23 35.98
C ALA A 228 33.66 20.49 37.21
N ALA A 229 34.43 19.43 36.92
CA ALA A 229 35.77 19.21 37.48
C ALA A 229 36.64 18.44 36.45
N PRO A 230 37.96 18.67 36.32
CA PRO A 230 38.77 18.13 35.23
C PRO A 230 39.64 16.92 35.63
N GLU A 231 39.71 15.90 34.77
CA GLU A 231 40.94 15.12 34.57
C GLU A 231 40.94 14.38 33.23
N SER A 232 42.12 14.11 32.67
CA SER A 232 42.27 13.63 31.29
C SER A 232 42.08 12.12 31.16
N ARG A 233 40.84 11.65 31.00
CA ARG A 233 40.58 10.31 30.47
C ARG A 233 40.52 10.39 28.95
N ALA A 234 41.43 9.67 28.26
CA ALA A 234 41.40 9.57 26.81
C ALA A 234 40.01 9.09 26.36
N ALA A 235 39.43 9.76 25.36
CA ALA A 235 38.11 9.40 24.87
C ALA A 235 38.12 7.93 24.41
N ALA A 236 37.28 7.10 25.03
CA ALA A 236 37.01 5.78 24.50
C ALA A 236 36.56 5.95 23.03
N PRO A 237 36.98 5.05 22.11
CA PRO A 237 36.45 5.09 20.75
C PRO A 237 34.93 5.06 20.85
N ALA A 238 34.26 5.93 20.09
CA ALA A 238 32.80 5.96 20.05
C ALA A 238 32.32 4.53 19.78
N ALA A 239 31.41 4.03 20.63
CA ALA A 239 30.80 2.73 20.41
C ALA A 239 30.28 2.70 18.96
N ALA A 240 30.60 1.63 18.23
CA ALA A 240 30.05 1.45 16.90
C ALA A 240 28.52 1.55 17.03
N ALA A 241 27.90 2.46 16.29
CA ALA A 241 26.46 2.67 16.41
C ALA A 241 25.76 1.33 16.19
N ASP A 242 24.95 0.93 17.18
CA ASP A 242 24.27 -0.36 17.16
C ASP A 242 23.53 -0.53 15.82
N ALA A 243 23.59 -1.74 15.26
CA ALA A 243 22.95 -2.03 13.98
C ALA A 243 21.47 -1.61 14.06
N PRO A 244 20.96 -0.79 13.12
CA PRO A 244 19.59 -0.33 13.20
C PRO A 244 18.60 -1.49 13.32
N ASP A 245 17.66 -1.39 14.26
CA ASP A 245 16.53 -2.31 14.39
C ASP A 245 15.89 -2.47 12.99
N PRO A 246 15.91 -3.66 12.39
CA PRO A 246 15.27 -3.85 11.09
C PRO A 246 13.75 -3.66 11.20
N GLY A 247 13.17 -3.78 12.39
CA GLY A 247 11.75 -3.95 12.56
C GLY A 247 11.29 -5.34 12.13
N ARG A 248 10.07 -5.69 12.53
CA ARG A 248 9.47 -7.01 12.42
C ARG A 248 8.15 -6.89 11.66
N VAL A 249 8.04 -7.61 10.55
CA VAL A 249 6.87 -7.57 9.65
C VAL A 249 5.97 -8.76 9.93
N LEU A 250 4.70 -8.48 10.27
CA LEU A 250 3.66 -9.49 10.32
C LEU A 250 2.58 -9.18 9.28
N GLN A 251 2.10 -10.19 8.56
CA GLN A 251 1.07 -10.06 7.52
C GLN A 251 -0.12 -10.93 7.91
N ILE A 252 -1.35 -10.40 7.82
CA ILE A 252 -2.58 -11.16 8.09
C ILE A 252 -3.43 -11.14 6.81
N VAL A 253 -3.67 -12.32 6.24
CA VAL A 253 -4.40 -12.51 4.98
C VAL A 253 -5.40 -13.65 5.06
N ALA A 254 -6.43 -13.60 4.22
CA ALA A 254 -7.48 -14.62 4.20
C ALA A 254 -6.99 -15.97 3.65
N HIS A 255 -6.32 -15.98 2.49
CA HIS A 255 -6.00 -17.18 1.72
C HIS A 255 -4.50 -17.36 1.45
N PRO A 256 -4.04 -18.61 1.20
CA PRO A 256 -2.68 -18.91 0.74
C PRO A 256 -2.44 -18.47 -0.72
N ASP A 257 -2.24 -17.16 -0.94
CA ASP A 257 -1.72 -16.49 -2.16
C ASP A 257 -1.89 -14.96 -2.12
N ASP A 258 -2.83 -14.46 -1.32
CA ASP A 258 -3.17 -13.04 -1.15
C ASP A 258 -1.97 -12.10 -0.92
N ASP A 259 -0.96 -12.58 -0.22
CA ASP A 259 0.27 -11.84 0.03
C ASP A 259 1.20 -11.79 -1.20
N LEU A 260 1.28 -12.88 -1.97
CA LEU A 260 1.95 -12.93 -3.27
C LEU A 260 1.25 -12.03 -4.31
N TYR A 261 -0.09 -12.00 -4.33
CA TYR A 261 -0.86 -11.21 -5.28
C TYR A 261 -1.01 -9.73 -4.89
N PHE A 262 -1.19 -9.40 -3.61
CA PHE A 262 -1.60 -8.05 -3.19
C PHE A 262 -0.56 -7.30 -2.32
N MET A 263 0.38 -8.01 -1.69
CA MET A 263 1.43 -7.41 -0.85
C MET A 263 2.83 -7.46 -1.45
N ASN A 264 3.10 -8.32 -2.43
CA ASN A 264 4.34 -8.34 -3.20
C ASN A 264 4.30 -7.28 -4.34
N PRO A 265 5.35 -6.48 -4.64
CA PRO A 265 6.73 -6.44 -4.14
C PRO A 265 7.06 -6.37 -2.65
N ASP A 266 6.23 -5.67 -1.88
CA ASP A 266 6.58 -5.19 -0.54
C ASP A 266 6.92 -6.35 0.43
N LEU A 267 6.28 -7.51 0.23
CA LEU A 267 6.65 -8.81 0.79
C LEU A 267 8.09 -9.22 0.46
N ARG A 268 8.46 -9.47 -0.80
CA ARG A 268 9.79 -10.01 -1.14
C ARG A 268 10.91 -9.05 -0.80
N TYR A 269 10.67 -7.73 -0.89
CA TYR A 269 11.65 -6.73 -0.44
C TYR A 269 11.93 -6.84 1.06
N SER A 270 10.90 -7.15 1.87
CA SER A 270 11.09 -7.34 3.32
C SER A 270 12.01 -8.55 3.59
N ILE A 271 11.79 -9.65 2.86
CA ILE A 271 12.62 -10.86 2.93
C ILE A 271 14.06 -10.57 2.45
N SER A 272 14.23 -9.94 1.30
CA SER A 272 15.54 -9.72 0.69
C SER A 272 16.42 -8.71 1.44
N ALA A 273 15.82 -7.76 2.17
CA ALA A 273 16.52 -6.87 3.08
C ALA A 273 16.75 -7.46 4.49
N GLY A 274 16.35 -8.71 4.75
CA GLY A 274 16.61 -9.41 6.01
C GLY A 274 15.70 -9.02 7.18
N HIS A 275 14.54 -8.39 6.91
CA HIS A 275 13.54 -8.19 7.95
C HIS A 275 12.92 -9.54 8.35
N PRO A 276 12.71 -9.83 9.65
CA PRO A 276 11.84 -10.92 10.06
C PRO A 276 10.43 -10.75 9.48
N VAL A 277 9.94 -11.77 8.78
CA VAL A 277 8.61 -11.81 8.14
C VAL A 277 7.82 -13.00 8.68
N THR A 278 6.61 -12.73 9.17
CA THR A 278 5.63 -13.75 9.56
C THR A 278 4.34 -13.53 8.80
N SER A 279 3.86 -14.52 8.06
CA SER A 279 2.61 -14.43 7.32
C SER A 279 1.57 -15.38 7.89
N VAL A 280 0.41 -14.84 8.24
CA VAL A 280 -0.69 -15.50 8.95
C VAL A 280 -1.86 -15.66 8.01
N TYR A 281 -2.17 -16.90 7.67
CA TYR A 281 -3.28 -17.27 6.80
C TYR A 281 -4.46 -17.68 7.67
N LEU A 282 -5.57 -16.96 7.55
CA LEU A 282 -6.78 -17.20 8.36
C LEU A 282 -7.46 -18.51 7.96
N THR A 283 -7.72 -18.68 6.66
CA THR A 283 -8.37 -19.87 6.10
C THR A 283 -7.35 -20.88 5.57
N SER A 284 -7.80 -22.09 5.28
CA SER A 284 -7.01 -23.11 4.59
C SER A 284 -6.94 -22.92 3.07
N GLY A 285 -7.69 -21.96 2.50
CA GLY A 285 -7.74 -21.74 1.06
C GLY A 285 -8.37 -22.89 0.27
N GLU A 286 -9.29 -23.65 0.86
CA GLU A 286 -9.73 -24.92 0.31
C GLU A 286 -10.66 -24.82 -0.93
N ALA A 287 -11.21 -23.64 -1.23
CA ALA A 287 -12.20 -23.36 -2.28
C ALA A 287 -13.24 -24.48 -2.50
N ASP A 288 -13.47 -24.89 -3.75
CA ASP A 288 -14.24 -26.09 -4.12
C ASP A 288 -13.49 -27.41 -3.86
N GLY A 289 -12.17 -27.37 -3.69
CA GLY A 289 -11.30 -28.54 -3.50
C GLY A 289 -10.71 -29.15 -4.77
N ILE A 290 -10.86 -28.54 -5.95
CA ILE A 290 -10.38 -29.05 -7.23
C ILE A 290 -8.99 -28.50 -7.57
N ASN A 291 -7.94 -29.32 -7.42
CA ASN A 291 -6.57 -28.97 -7.83
C ASN A 291 -6.27 -29.41 -9.28
N ALA A 292 -6.81 -28.70 -10.27
CA ALA A 292 -6.63 -29.03 -11.68
C ALA A 292 -6.61 -27.79 -12.59
N VAL A 293 -5.94 -27.92 -13.74
CA VAL A 293 -6.06 -26.98 -14.87
C VAL A 293 -7.50 -26.93 -15.39
N ALA A 294 -7.90 -25.82 -16.01
CA ALA A 294 -9.27 -25.60 -16.48
C ALA A 294 -9.74 -26.71 -17.45
N ALA A 295 -8.85 -27.18 -18.33
CA ALA A 295 -9.10 -28.28 -19.26
C ALA A 295 -9.32 -29.67 -18.60
N LYS A 296 -9.17 -29.79 -17.27
CA LYS A 296 -9.38 -31.02 -16.48
C LYS A 296 -10.30 -30.85 -15.28
N GLU A 297 -10.73 -29.62 -14.98
CA GLU A 297 -11.51 -29.26 -13.80
C GLU A 297 -12.77 -30.14 -13.63
N ALA A 298 -13.64 -30.16 -14.65
CA ALA A 298 -14.88 -30.95 -14.65
C ALA A 298 -14.69 -32.48 -14.58
N GLY A 299 -13.47 -32.98 -14.80
CA GLY A 299 -13.10 -34.39 -14.66
C GLY A 299 -12.36 -34.74 -13.37
N THR A 300 -12.10 -33.76 -12.50
CA THR A 300 -11.26 -33.92 -11.30
C THR A 300 -12.13 -33.90 -10.02
N PRO A 301 -12.17 -34.99 -9.23
CA PRO A 301 -12.95 -35.02 -7.99
C PRO A 301 -12.47 -33.99 -6.96
N ALA A 302 -13.42 -33.25 -6.38
CA ALA A 302 -13.16 -32.29 -5.31
C ALA A 302 -12.59 -32.95 -4.04
N ASN A 303 -11.48 -32.42 -3.53
CA ASN A 303 -10.85 -32.84 -2.28
C ASN A 303 -10.24 -31.63 -1.55
N LYS A 304 -11.11 -30.90 -0.84
CA LYS A 304 -10.78 -29.70 -0.04
C LYS A 304 -9.48 -29.87 0.81
N PRO A 305 -9.29 -30.92 1.63
CA PRO A 305 -8.04 -31.12 2.38
C PRO A 305 -6.76 -31.25 1.53
N ARG A 306 -6.83 -31.91 0.37
CA ARG A 306 -5.67 -32.03 -0.54
C ARG A 306 -5.41 -30.73 -1.29
N TYR A 307 -6.44 -30.04 -1.79
CA TYR A 307 -6.21 -28.77 -2.48
C TYR A 307 -5.59 -27.72 -1.55
N ALA A 308 -6.10 -27.60 -0.32
CA ALA A 308 -5.52 -26.74 0.70
C ALA A 308 -4.04 -27.09 1.01
N GLU A 309 -3.71 -28.39 1.14
CA GLU A 309 -2.31 -28.82 1.32
C GLU A 309 -1.44 -28.44 0.11
N ALA A 310 -1.94 -28.59 -1.11
CA ALA A 310 -1.22 -28.22 -2.32
C ALA A 310 -0.91 -26.72 -2.38
N ARG A 311 -1.88 -25.87 -2.03
CA ARG A 311 -1.67 -24.41 -1.90
C ARG A 311 -0.63 -24.08 -0.83
N GLN A 312 -0.72 -24.68 0.36
CA GLN A 312 0.32 -24.55 1.41
C GLN A 312 1.71 -24.96 0.91
N ASN A 313 1.82 -26.06 0.16
CA ASN A 313 3.06 -26.53 -0.44
C ASN A 313 3.63 -25.52 -1.45
N GLY A 314 2.77 -24.91 -2.28
CA GLY A 314 3.15 -23.85 -3.22
C GLY A 314 3.63 -22.57 -2.54
N ILE A 315 2.98 -22.15 -1.43
CA ILE A 315 3.42 -20.98 -0.66
C ILE A 315 4.78 -21.24 -0.02
N ARG A 316 4.99 -22.40 0.61
CA ARG A 316 6.31 -22.79 1.16
C ARG A 316 7.39 -22.76 0.08
N ALA A 317 7.08 -23.20 -1.14
CA ALA A 317 8.01 -23.16 -2.28
C ALA A 317 8.30 -21.72 -2.76
N ALA A 318 7.27 -20.87 -2.87
CA ALA A 318 7.41 -19.47 -3.26
C ALA A 318 8.20 -18.64 -2.22
N TYR A 319 7.93 -18.83 -0.92
CA TYR A 319 8.67 -18.18 0.16
C TYR A 319 10.13 -18.65 0.25
N ALA A 320 10.37 -19.94 0.10
CA ALA A 320 11.72 -20.48 0.02
C ALA A 320 12.51 -19.84 -1.15
N LYS A 321 11.90 -19.78 -2.36
CA LYS A 321 12.48 -19.11 -3.53
C LYS A 321 12.81 -17.63 -3.25
N MET A 322 11.90 -16.86 -2.64
CA MET A 322 12.15 -15.46 -2.27
C MET A 322 13.28 -15.27 -1.25
N ALA A 323 13.49 -16.24 -0.35
CA ALA A 323 14.39 -16.12 0.79
C ALA A 323 15.79 -16.72 0.57
N THR A 324 15.95 -17.69 -0.33
CA THR A 324 17.22 -18.40 -0.59
C THR A 324 17.56 -18.54 -2.08
N GLY A 325 16.63 -18.25 -2.99
CA GLY A 325 16.73 -18.61 -4.41
C GLY A 325 16.32 -20.06 -4.72
N ASP A 326 16.19 -20.93 -3.70
CA ASP A 326 15.85 -22.34 -3.85
C ASP A 326 14.48 -22.67 -3.22
N ARG A 327 13.49 -22.91 -4.09
CA ARG A 327 12.13 -23.33 -3.71
C ARG A 327 12.06 -24.62 -2.89
N SER A 328 13.09 -25.47 -2.92
CA SER A 328 13.13 -26.75 -2.20
C SER A 328 13.67 -26.65 -0.77
N SER A 329 14.09 -25.45 -0.34
CA SER A 329 14.61 -25.19 1.00
C SER A 329 13.68 -25.74 2.10
N ALA A 330 14.25 -26.50 3.03
CA ALA A 330 13.48 -27.25 4.03
C ALA A 330 12.73 -26.35 5.03
N TRP A 331 11.54 -26.78 5.43
CA TRP A 331 10.70 -26.12 6.44
C TRP A 331 10.52 -27.01 7.68
N LYS A 332 10.70 -26.45 8.87
CA LYS A 332 10.36 -27.09 10.14
C LYS A 332 8.90 -26.80 10.46
N ARG A 333 8.02 -27.76 10.16
CA ARG A 333 6.58 -27.71 10.43
C ARG A 333 6.28 -28.12 11.86
N THR A 334 5.44 -27.37 12.57
CA THR A 334 5.11 -27.60 14.00
C THR A 334 3.64 -27.29 14.30
N VAL A 335 3.14 -27.75 15.45
CA VAL A 335 1.82 -27.38 15.97
C VAL A 335 2.00 -26.50 17.21
N VAL A 336 1.24 -25.40 17.29
CA VAL A 336 1.15 -24.56 18.49
C VAL A 336 -0.31 -24.45 18.95
N PRO A 337 -0.59 -24.43 20.26
CA PRO A 337 -1.91 -24.07 20.77
C PRO A 337 -2.14 -22.56 20.58
N THR A 338 -3.36 -22.16 20.22
CA THR A 338 -3.72 -20.75 20.07
C THR A 338 -4.34 -20.19 21.35
N LYS A 339 -4.24 -18.87 21.57
CA LYS A 339 -4.96 -18.19 22.66
C LYS A 339 -6.49 -18.26 22.52
N GLY A 340 -7.01 -18.54 21.33
CA GLY A 340 -8.43 -18.87 21.11
C GLY A 340 -8.82 -20.28 21.59
N GLY A 341 -7.89 -21.12 22.04
CA GLY A 341 -8.18 -22.48 22.51
C GLY A 341 -8.22 -23.56 21.43
N GLY A 342 -7.70 -23.27 20.24
CA GLY A 342 -7.53 -24.22 19.14
C GLY A 342 -6.06 -24.49 18.85
N GLN A 343 -5.74 -24.83 17.60
CA GLN A 343 -4.36 -25.08 17.16
C GLN A 343 -4.04 -24.25 15.91
N ALA A 344 -2.75 -24.00 15.68
CA ALA A 344 -2.22 -23.50 14.44
C ALA A 344 -1.05 -24.38 14.00
N GLU A 345 -0.86 -24.50 12.69
CA GLU A 345 0.40 -25.03 12.16
C GLU A 345 1.36 -23.86 11.95
N VAL A 346 2.62 -24.02 12.35
CA VAL A 346 3.67 -23.01 12.21
C VAL A 346 4.86 -23.62 11.50
N ASP A 347 5.22 -23.03 10.36
CA ASP A 347 6.34 -23.45 9.52
C ASP A 347 7.47 -22.42 9.60
N VAL A 348 8.65 -22.88 10.02
CA VAL A 348 9.87 -22.06 10.09
C VAL A 348 10.82 -22.48 8.97
N LEU A 349 11.26 -21.55 8.13
CA LEU A 349 12.17 -21.85 7.04
C LEU A 349 13.58 -22.15 7.60
N VAL A 350 14.10 -23.37 7.42
CA VAL A 350 15.29 -23.86 8.15
C VAL A 350 16.56 -23.07 7.77
N ALA A 351 16.69 -22.68 6.51
CA ALA A 351 17.80 -21.85 6.04
C ALA A 351 17.67 -20.37 6.41
N LYS A 352 16.47 -19.94 6.80
CA LYS A 352 16.07 -18.54 7.04
C LYS A 352 15.01 -18.44 8.15
N PRO A 353 15.36 -18.73 9.43
CA PRO A 353 14.38 -18.80 10.53
C PRO A 353 13.67 -17.47 10.84
N GLU A 354 14.16 -16.36 10.29
CA GLU A 354 13.48 -15.07 10.28
C GLU A 354 12.20 -15.06 9.41
N VAL A 355 12.01 -16.06 8.53
CA VAL A 355 10.83 -16.25 7.66
C VAL A 355 9.92 -17.37 8.21
N ASN A 356 8.67 -17.01 8.51
CA ASN A 356 7.70 -17.85 9.21
C ASN A 356 6.33 -17.82 8.53
N LEU A 357 5.63 -18.95 8.49
CA LEU A 357 4.24 -19.07 8.03
C LEU A 357 3.37 -19.63 9.18
N VAL A 358 2.17 -19.10 9.34
CA VAL A 358 1.22 -19.49 10.40
C VAL A 358 -0.14 -19.78 9.78
N TRP A 359 -0.61 -21.02 9.91
CA TRP A 359 -1.87 -21.49 9.35
C TRP A 359 -2.91 -21.66 10.47
N LEU A 360 -3.91 -20.78 10.52
CA LEU A 360 -5.02 -20.91 11.48
C LEU A 360 -6.07 -21.93 11.06
N GLN A 361 -6.04 -22.36 9.80
CA GLN A 361 -6.83 -23.44 9.22
C GLN A 361 -8.35 -23.31 9.40
N LEU A 362 -8.90 -22.09 9.37
CA LEU A 362 -10.34 -21.90 9.28
C LEU A 362 -10.87 -22.34 7.91
N ARG A 363 -12.16 -22.67 7.86
CA ARG A 363 -12.90 -22.83 6.61
C ARG A 363 -12.93 -21.52 5.80
N GLU A 364 -12.69 -21.65 4.50
CA GLU A 364 -12.97 -20.63 3.49
C GLU A 364 -14.46 -20.64 3.07
N ALA A 365 -15.02 -19.47 2.69
CA ALA A 365 -16.35 -19.39 2.08
C ALA A 365 -16.51 -20.27 0.83
N GLY A 366 -15.44 -20.46 0.04
CA GLY A 366 -15.52 -21.17 -1.24
C GLY A 366 -16.26 -20.40 -2.34
N ASN A 367 -16.53 -19.11 -2.13
CA ASN A 367 -17.23 -18.23 -3.06
C ASN A 367 -16.84 -16.76 -2.80
N VAL A 368 -16.67 -16.00 -3.89
CA VAL A 368 -16.22 -14.60 -3.85
C VAL A 368 -17.31 -13.64 -3.32
N TYR A 369 -18.57 -13.87 -3.70
CA TYR A 369 -19.65 -12.89 -3.59
C TYR A 369 -20.92 -13.39 -2.88
N ASP A 370 -21.27 -14.66 -3.02
CA ASP A 370 -22.51 -15.22 -2.48
C ASP A 370 -22.43 -15.33 -0.94
N ASP A 371 -23.56 -15.11 -0.25
CA ASP A 371 -23.60 -15.15 1.22
C ASP A 371 -23.52 -16.59 1.74
N VAL A 372 -22.30 -17.03 2.09
CA VAL A 372 -22.01 -18.34 2.67
C VAL A 372 -21.89 -18.19 4.19
N PRO A 373 -22.81 -18.74 5.02
CA PRO A 373 -22.77 -18.57 6.48
C PRO A 373 -21.53 -19.18 7.14
N ASP A 374 -21.05 -20.31 6.64
CA ASP A 374 -19.86 -21.00 7.15
C ASP A 374 -18.56 -20.36 6.60
N SER A 375 -18.30 -19.09 6.96
CA SER A 375 -17.18 -18.28 6.47
C SER A 375 -16.70 -17.23 7.49
N LEU A 376 -15.67 -16.43 7.18
CA LEU A 376 -15.30 -15.27 8.01
C LEU A 376 -16.40 -14.19 7.98
N HIS A 377 -17.15 -14.07 6.88
CA HIS A 377 -18.33 -13.20 6.77
C HIS A 377 -19.42 -13.62 7.75
N GLY A 378 -19.87 -14.87 7.70
CA GLY A 378 -20.92 -15.34 8.59
C GLY A 378 -20.51 -15.43 10.06
N LEU A 379 -19.22 -15.64 10.36
CA LEU A 379 -18.68 -15.54 11.72
C LEU A 379 -18.61 -14.08 12.22
N TRP A 380 -18.25 -13.13 11.35
CA TRP A 380 -18.26 -11.71 11.68
C TRP A 380 -19.69 -11.23 11.96
N ASP A 381 -20.65 -11.66 11.13
CA ASP A 381 -22.06 -11.27 11.23
C ASP A 381 -22.81 -11.98 12.36
N GLY A 382 -22.28 -13.10 12.88
CA GLY A 382 -22.96 -13.96 13.84
C GLY A 382 -24.02 -14.88 13.21
N LYS A 383 -24.01 -15.04 11.88
CA LYS A 383 -24.82 -16.04 11.14
C LYS A 383 -24.44 -17.46 11.58
N VAL A 384 -23.17 -17.68 11.91
CA VAL A 384 -22.69 -18.87 12.63
C VAL A 384 -22.06 -18.45 13.98
N PRO A 385 -22.31 -19.19 15.08
CA PRO A 385 -21.73 -18.86 16.39
C PRO A 385 -20.25 -19.26 16.50
N ARG A 386 -19.78 -20.18 15.64
CA ARG A 386 -18.40 -20.64 15.54
C ARG A 386 -18.10 -21.02 14.08
N LEU A 387 -16.85 -20.88 13.66
CA LEU A 387 -16.36 -21.37 12.37
C LEU A 387 -15.42 -22.56 12.60
N GLU A 388 -15.71 -23.66 11.91
CA GLU A 388 -14.98 -24.93 12.03
C GLU A 388 -13.65 -24.93 11.24
N SER A 389 -12.66 -25.68 11.73
CA SER A 389 -11.37 -25.85 11.06
C SER A 389 -11.46 -26.74 9.80
N MET A 390 -10.79 -26.34 8.71
CA MET A 390 -10.53 -27.18 7.54
C MET A 390 -9.09 -27.70 7.57
N LEU A 391 -8.86 -28.85 8.22
CA LEU A 391 -7.52 -29.44 8.28
C LEU A 391 -7.05 -29.93 6.91
N THR A 392 -5.84 -29.55 6.51
CA THR A 392 -5.23 -30.01 5.25
C THR A 392 -4.72 -31.45 5.39
N SER A 393 -4.63 -32.23 4.31
CA SER A 393 -4.32 -33.67 4.43
C SER A 393 -2.93 -33.96 5.05
N GLY A 394 -1.99 -33.05 4.86
CA GLY A 394 -0.61 -33.15 5.34
C GLY A 394 -0.28 -32.33 6.59
N THR A 395 -1.25 -31.64 7.23
CA THR A 395 -0.99 -30.83 8.44
C THR A 395 -0.54 -31.71 9.63
N PRO A 396 0.40 -31.26 10.49
CA PRO A 396 0.72 -31.95 11.74
C PRO A 396 -0.38 -31.80 12.81
N VAL A 397 -1.34 -30.87 12.64
CA VAL A 397 -2.54 -30.78 13.49
C VAL A 397 -3.40 -32.05 13.36
N LYS A 398 -3.81 -32.66 14.47
CA LYS A 398 -4.58 -33.94 14.47
C LYS A 398 -5.98 -33.87 15.07
N GLN A 399 -6.35 -32.73 15.65
CA GLN A 399 -7.68 -32.50 16.23
C GLN A 399 -8.33 -31.32 15.50
N ARG A 400 -9.60 -31.50 15.09
CA ARG A 400 -10.42 -30.39 14.61
C ARG A 400 -10.80 -29.49 15.78
N PHE A 401 -10.95 -28.21 15.49
CA PHE A 401 -11.36 -27.18 16.43
C PHE A 401 -12.28 -26.19 15.73
N ALA A 402 -12.87 -25.27 16.49
CA ALA A 402 -13.68 -24.18 15.96
C ALA A 402 -13.45 -22.92 16.80
N TYR A 403 -13.58 -21.76 16.17
CA TYR A 403 -13.46 -20.46 16.84
C TYR A 403 -14.77 -19.68 16.75
N THR A 404 -15.24 -19.16 17.89
CA THR A 404 -16.14 -18.00 17.94
C THR A 404 -15.41 -16.75 17.41
N LYS A 405 -16.16 -15.68 17.09
CA LYS A 405 -15.61 -14.37 16.67
C LYS A 405 -14.50 -13.89 17.62
N ASP A 406 -14.73 -13.96 18.93
CA ASP A 406 -13.76 -13.53 19.93
C ASP A 406 -12.52 -14.45 20.00
N GLN A 407 -12.68 -15.76 19.80
CA GLN A 407 -11.54 -16.70 19.77
C GLN A 407 -10.63 -16.50 18.55
N VAL A 408 -11.16 -16.03 17.41
CA VAL A 408 -10.31 -15.60 16.28
C VAL A 408 -9.50 -14.36 16.66
N VAL A 409 -10.14 -13.36 17.30
CA VAL A 409 -9.45 -12.15 17.77
C VAL A 409 -8.37 -12.49 18.81
N GLN A 410 -8.67 -13.31 19.81
CA GLN A 410 -7.69 -13.77 20.82
C GLN A 410 -6.55 -14.57 20.19
N THR A 411 -6.84 -15.43 19.21
CA THR A 411 -5.81 -16.15 18.45
C THR A 411 -4.85 -15.18 17.77
N LEU A 412 -5.36 -14.19 17.03
CA LEU A 412 -4.53 -13.20 16.35
C LEU A 412 -3.75 -12.30 17.33
N VAL A 413 -4.34 -11.91 18.46
CA VAL A 413 -3.61 -11.21 19.55
C VAL A 413 -2.46 -12.06 20.08
N GLY A 414 -2.66 -13.37 20.26
CA GLY A 414 -1.59 -14.29 20.65
C GLY A 414 -0.44 -14.37 19.64
N VAL A 415 -0.73 -14.34 18.34
CA VAL A 415 0.30 -14.30 17.29
C VAL A 415 1.02 -12.93 17.27
N LEU A 416 0.31 -11.82 17.44
CA LEU A 416 0.89 -10.48 17.57
C LEU A 416 1.85 -10.41 18.78
N GLU A 417 1.48 -10.98 19.93
CA GLU A 417 2.35 -11.09 21.11
C GLU A 417 3.60 -11.94 20.87
N GLN A 418 3.45 -13.09 20.19
CA GLN A 418 4.57 -14.01 19.94
C GLN A 418 5.63 -13.40 19.02
N TYR A 419 5.20 -12.73 17.94
CA TYR A 419 6.11 -12.22 16.92
C TYR A 419 6.53 -10.75 17.13
N ARG A 420 5.82 -10.01 17.99
CA ARG A 420 6.10 -8.61 18.40
C ARG A 420 6.36 -7.68 17.19
N PRO A 421 5.42 -7.58 16.22
CA PRO A 421 5.65 -6.81 15.01
C PRO A 421 5.75 -5.31 15.29
N THR A 422 6.56 -4.62 14.49
CA THR A 422 6.59 -3.16 14.37
C THR A 422 5.86 -2.69 13.11
N THR A 423 5.70 -3.56 12.10
CA THR A 423 4.85 -3.33 10.92
C THR A 423 3.85 -4.47 10.77
N VAL A 424 2.55 -4.15 10.69
CA VAL A 424 1.48 -5.10 10.38
C VAL A 424 0.91 -4.80 8.98
N ARG A 425 0.77 -5.82 8.13
CA ARG A 425 0.11 -5.73 6.82
C ARG A 425 -1.23 -6.47 6.82
N SER A 426 -2.24 -5.94 6.12
CA SER A 426 -3.51 -6.63 5.87
C SER A 426 -4.11 -6.26 4.50
N GLN A 427 -5.09 -7.05 4.05
CA GLN A 427 -6.03 -6.63 3.00
C GLN A 427 -6.89 -5.43 3.46
N ASP A 428 -7.76 -4.92 2.58
CA ASP A 428 -8.63 -3.79 2.89
C ASP A 428 -9.94 -4.22 3.61
N PRO A 429 -10.20 -3.75 4.84
CA PRO A 429 -11.47 -4.02 5.55
C PRO A 429 -12.71 -3.29 4.99
N THR A 430 -12.55 -2.36 4.05
CA THR A 430 -13.67 -1.69 3.34
C THR A 430 -13.30 -1.44 1.86
N PRO A 431 -13.32 -2.45 1.00
CA PRO A 431 -12.84 -2.34 -0.38
C PRO A 431 -13.80 -1.62 -1.34
N GLY A 432 -15.06 -1.38 -0.92
CA GLY A 432 -16.12 -0.83 -1.74
C GLY A 432 -17.09 -1.88 -2.32
N ARG A 433 -18.00 -1.42 -3.18
CA ARG A 433 -18.94 -2.27 -3.95
C ARG A 433 -19.03 -1.77 -5.39
N HIS A 434 -19.21 -2.69 -6.33
CA HIS A 434 -19.42 -2.37 -7.74
C HIS A 434 -20.73 -1.57 -7.92
N PRO A 435 -20.70 -0.36 -8.56
CA PRO A 435 -21.87 0.52 -8.64
C PRO A 435 -23.11 -0.07 -9.32
N ASP A 436 -22.92 -1.02 -10.23
CA ASP A 436 -23.93 -1.73 -11.02
C ASP A 436 -24.41 -3.02 -10.35
N THR A 437 -23.51 -3.97 -10.04
CA THR A 437 -23.88 -5.28 -9.49
C THR A 437 -24.15 -5.27 -7.99
N LYS A 438 -23.65 -4.28 -7.24
CA LYS A 438 -23.64 -4.22 -5.76
C LYS A 438 -22.80 -5.29 -5.07
N HIS A 439 -22.10 -6.15 -5.82
CA HIS A 439 -21.12 -7.09 -5.27
C HIS A 439 -19.96 -6.32 -4.64
N TYR A 440 -19.27 -6.93 -3.66
CA TYR A 440 -18.00 -6.40 -3.18
C TYR A 440 -16.98 -6.34 -4.33
N THR A 441 -16.08 -5.35 -4.30
CA THR A 441 -14.95 -5.19 -5.23
C THR A 441 -13.77 -6.13 -4.95
N ASP A 442 -13.91 -6.98 -3.93
CA ASP A 442 -12.90 -7.89 -3.40
C ASP A 442 -13.59 -9.12 -2.81
N HIS A 443 -12.86 -10.21 -2.56
CA HIS A 443 -13.44 -11.44 -1.99
C HIS A 443 -13.95 -11.20 -0.56
N GLN A 444 -15.10 -11.80 -0.19
CA GLN A 444 -15.70 -11.57 1.14
C GLN A 444 -14.74 -11.86 2.31
N ASP A 445 -14.06 -13.01 2.29
CA ASP A 445 -13.09 -13.38 3.33
C ASP A 445 -11.88 -12.42 3.40
N HIS A 446 -11.51 -11.70 2.34
CA HIS A 446 -10.42 -10.70 2.38
C HIS A 446 -10.75 -9.57 3.33
N PHE A 447 -11.94 -8.96 3.14
CA PHE A 447 -12.30 -7.77 3.93
C PHE A 447 -12.76 -8.13 5.33
N TYR A 448 -13.45 -9.26 5.53
CA TYR A 448 -13.76 -9.74 6.88
C TYR A 448 -12.51 -10.21 7.62
N GLY A 449 -11.56 -10.88 6.95
CA GLY A 449 -10.24 -11.19 7.50
C GLY A 449 -9.47 -9.94 7.91
N ALA A 450 -9.49 -8.90 7.09
CA ALA A 450 -8.92 -7.60 7.44
C ALA A 450 -9.66 -6.90 8.61
N ARG A 451 -10.98 -7.09 8.76
CA ARG A 451 -11.74 -6.60 9.94
C ARG A 451 -11.37 -7.37 11.21
N PHE A 452 -11.12 -8.68 11.13
CA PHE A 452 -10.53 -9.45 12.24
C PHE A 452 -9.13 -8.96 12.58
N ALA A 453 -8.29 -8.65 11.59
CA ALA A 453 -6.98 -8.02 11.81
C ALA A 453 -7.08 -6.64 12.47
N GLN A 454 -8.07 -5.81 12.12
CA GLN A 454 -8.35 -4.54 12.80
C GLN A 454 -8.77 -4.75 14.28
N LEU A 455 -9.66 -5.70 14.58
CA LEU A 455 -10.02 -6.02 15.97
C LEU A 455 -8.81 -6.52 16.77
N ALA A 456 -8.02 -7.43 16.20
CA ALA A 456 -6.86 -7.99 16.85
C ALA A 456 -5.77 -6.95 17.12
N THR A 457 -5.48 -6.05 16.17
CA THR A 457 -4.54 -4.95 16.39
C THR A 457 -5.04 -3.93 17.40
N ALA A 458 -6.35 -3.63 17.43
CA ALA A 458 -6.94 -2.77 18.47
C ALA A 458 -6.86 -3.40 19.87
N ALA A 459 -7.13 -4.71 20.00
CA ALA A 459 -7.00 -5.45 21.26
C ALA A 459 -5.53 -5.55 21.70
N TYR A 460 -4.61 -5.91 20.80
CA TYR A 460 -3.16 -5.94 21.07
C TYR A 460 -2.63 -4.56 21.51
N ALA A 461 -3.05 -3.47 20.85
CA ALA A 461 -2.69 -2.11 21.24
C ALA A 461 -3.17 -1.73 22.65
N LYS A 462 -4.38 -2.16 23.02
CA LYS A 462 -5.06 -1.84 24.28
C LYS A 462 -4.59 -2.69 25.46
N ASP A 463 -4.55 -4.01 25.29
CA ASP A 463 -4.49 -4.97 26.39
C ASP A 463 -3.06 -5.46 26.66
N VAL A 464 -2.21 -5.56 25.63
CA VAL A 464 -0.79 -5.94 25.77
C VAL A 464 0.06 -4.71 26.07
N LYS A 465 0.86 -4.78 27.15
CA LYS A 465 1.67 -3.65 27.66
C LYS A 465 3.13 -3.74 27.29
N ASP A 466 3.76 -4.89 27.49
CA ASP A 466 5.11 -5.16 27.00
C ASP A 466 5.03 -5.56 25.52
N ARG A 467 5.17 -4.57 24.64
CA ARG A 467 5.25 -4.71 23.18
C ARG A 467 5.90 -3.46 22.58
N PRO A 468 6.52 -3.56 21.39
CA PRO A 468 6.87 -2.36 20.63
C PRO A 468 5.61 -1.60 20.17
N HIS A 469 5.79 -0.35 19.75
CA HIS A 469 4.82 0.35 18.93
C HIS A 469 4.76 -0.27 17.53
N PHE A 470 3.59 -0.22 16.88
CA PHE A 470 3.45 -0.76 15.53
C PHE A 470 2.63 0.14 14.59
N ALA A 471 3.02 0.15 13.32
CA ALA A 471 2.30 0.75 12.22
C ALA A 471 1.50 -0.31 11.45
N VAL A 472 0.41 0.12 10.77
CA VAL A 472 -0.41 -0.76 9.92
C VAL A 472 -0.39 -0.27 8.48
N GLN A 473 -0.33 -1.18 7.50
CA GLN A 473 -0.50 -0.89 6.07
C GLN A 473 -1.57 -1.80 5.45
N ASN A 474 -2.56 -1.19 4.80
CA ASN A 474 -3.59 -1.92 4.05
C ASN A 474 -3.30 -1.92 2.55
N TYR A 475 -3.64 -3.03 1.88
CA TYR A 475 -3.47 -3.26 0.44
C TYR A 475 -4.85 -3.58 -0.18
N LEU A 476 -5.12 -3.09 -1.40
CA LEU A 476 -6.30 -3.49 -2.17
C LEU A 476 -6.12 -4.93 -2.70
N GLY A 477 -7.19 -5.72 -2.78
CA GLY A 477 -7.19 -7.06 -3.38
C GLY A 477 -7.61 -7.08 -4.85
N TYR A 478 -8.67 -7.82 -5.18
CA TYR A 478 -9.05 -8.16 -6.57
C TYR A 478 -9.23 -6.96 -7.49
N PHE A 479 -9.72 -5.83 -6.97
CA PHE A 479 -9.97 -4.60 -7.73
C PHE A 479 -8.72 -4.05 -8.46
N ASN A 480 -7.50 -4.41 -8.04
CA ASN A 480 -6.26 -4.10 -8.76
C ASN A 480 -6.31 -4.47 -10.25
N GLY A 481 -7.02 -5.54 -10.62
CA GLY A 481 -7.13 -6.01 -12.01
C GLY A 481 -7.84 -5.03 -12.95
N SER A 482 -8.72 -4.17 -12.39
CA SER A 482 -9.42 -3.12 -13.10
C SER A 482 -8.64 -1.80 -13.20
N LEU A 483 -7.47 -1.70 -12.57
CA LEU A 483 -6.66 -0.49 -12.53
C LEU A 483 -5.55 -0.52 -13.61
N PRO A 484 -4.97 0.65 -13.97
CA PRO A 484 -3.67 0.74 -14.63
C PRO A 484 -2.58 0.00 -13.82
N SER A 485 -1.61 -0.60 -14.53
CA SER A 485 -0.51 -1.35 -13.92
C SER A 485 0.37 -0.45 -13.06
N ALA A 486 0.43 -0.68 -11.75
CA ALA A 486 1.24 0.12 -10.83
C ALA A 486 2.74 -0.21 -10.86
N LEU A 487 3.12 -1.39 -11.36
CA LEU A 487 4.49 -1.89 -11.41
C LEU A 487 5.16 -1.63 -12.77
N ASP A 488 6.49 -1.60 -12.75
CA ASP A 488 7.34 -1.65 -13.94
C ASP A 488 7.38 -3.08 -14.54
N PRO A 489 7.62 -3.31 -15.84
CA PRO A 489 7.58 -4.65 -16.43
C PRO A 489 8.55 -5.67 -15.82
N ASP A 490 9.77 -5.28 -15.43
CA ASP A 490 10.71 -6.21 -14.78
C ASP A 490 10.25 -6.56 -13.35
N GLU A 491 9.63 -5.59 -12.67
CA GLU A 491 9.07 -5.73 -11.34
C GLU A 491 7.81 -6.63 -11.32
N ALA A 492 6.93 -6.48 -12.32
CA ALA A 492 5.79 -7.37 -12.54
C ALA A 492 6.21 -8.79 -12.95
N LYS A 493 7.27 -8.91 -13.77
CA LYS A 493 7.83 -10.20 -14.20
C LYS A 493 8.42 -11.00 -13.02
N GLU A 494 9.15 -10.35 -12.12
CA GLU A 494 9.68 -10.98 -10.91
C GLU A 494 8.55 -11.49 -10.00
N LYS A 495 7.50 -10.68 -9.82
CA LYS A 495 6.27 -11.09 -9.12
C LYS A 495 5.59 -12.29 -9.79
N LEU A 496 5.55 -12.33 -11.13
CA LEU A 496 4.99 -13.44 -11.91
C LEU A 496 5.83 -14.73 -11.83
N ASP A 497 7.15 -14.64 -11.72
CA ASP A 497 8.05 -15.79 -11.54
C ASP A 497 7.94 -16.44 -10.15
N ILE A 498 7.62 -15.63 -9.13
CA ILE A 498 7.24 -16.13 -7.79
C ILE A 498 5.87 -16.81 -7.86
N LEU A 499 4.89 -16.17 -8.48
CA LEU A 499 3.54 -16.75 -8.69
C LEU A 499 3.58 -18.04 -9.52
N GLY A 500 4.44 -18.14 -10.54
CA GLY A 500 4.65 -19.37 -11.32
C GLY A 500 5.25 -20.53 -10.51
N THR A 501 5.87 -20.23 -9.36
CA THR A 501 6.33 -21.25 -8.41
C THR A 501 5.17 -21.73 -7.54
N TYR A 502 4.34 -20.82 -7.03
CA TYR A 502 3.11 -21.14 -6.30
C TYR A 502 2.08 -21.89 -7.17
N ALA A 503 1.96 -21.50 -8.45
CA ALA A 503 1.10 -22.14 -9.46
C ALA A 503 1.61 -23.49 -9.99
N TRP A 504 2.77 -23.97 -9.50
CA TRP A 504 3.35 -25.28 -9.84
C TRP A 504 3.47 -25.54 -11.36
N LEU A 505 3.83 -24.51 -12.13
CA LEU A 505 3.82 -24.53 -13.62
C LEU A 505 4.63 -25.68 -14.22
N ASP A 506 5.73 -26.06 -13.57
CA ASP A 506 6.65 -27.12 -14.04
C ASP A 506 6.19 -28.54 -13.65
N ARG A 507 5.17 -28.67 -12.80
CA ARG A 507 4.54 -29.92 -12.33
C ARG A 507 5.49 -30.94 -11.70
N GLN A 508 6.69 -30.53 -11.29
CA GLN A 508 7.65 -31.40 -10.60
C GLN A 508 7.22 -31.61 -9.14
N ASN A 509 7.10 -32.86 -8.69
CA ASN A 509 6.80 -33.19 -7.28
C ASN A 509 8.02 -33.00 -6.36
N HIS A 510 8.54 -31.78 -6.32
CA HIS A 510 9.72 -31.37 -5.53
C HIS A 510 9.44 -31.33 -4.01
N CYS A 511 8.18 -31.34 -3.61
CA CYS A 511 7.72 -31.32 -2.22
C CYS A 511 7.41 -32.72 -1.65
N GLY A 512 7.33 -33.76 -2.50
CA GLY A 512 7.06 -35.14 -2.11
C GLY A 512 5.63 -35.43 -1.64
N SER A 513 4.62 -34.63 -2.04
CA SER A 513 3.23 -34.80 -1.61
C SER A 513 2.30 -35.30 -2.73
N ASP A 514 1.43 -36.25 -2.38
CA ASP A 514 0.30 -36.74 -3.20
C ASP A 514 -0.79 -35.68 -3.44
N ALA A 515 -0.78 -34.57 -2.69
CA ALA A 515 -1.69 -33.44 -2.88
C ALA A 515 -1.27 -32.55 -4.05
N GLY A 516 0.03 -32.55 -4.38
CA GLY A 516 0.67 -31.60 -5.29
C GLY A 516 1.53 -30.56 -4.56
N CYS A 517 2.35 -29.84 -5.33
CA CYS A 517 3.32 -28.86 -4.80
C CYS A 517 2.96 -27.40 -5.10
N GLY A 518 1.68 -27.13 -5.33
CA GLY A 518 1.15 -25.81 -5.61
C GLY A 518 -0.23 -25.89 -6.26
N ASP A 519 -0.72 -24.73 -6.66
CA ASP A 519 -2.08 -24.50 -7.12
C ASP A 519 -2.20 -24.65 -8.65
N LEU A 520 -2.67 -25.82 -9.10
CA LEU A 520 -2.85 -26.07 -10.53
C LEU A 520 -4.01 -25.27 -11.13
N LYS A 521 -4.96 -24.75 -10.34
CA LYS A 521 -6.12 -24.02 -10.86
C LYS A 521 -5.71 -22.71 -11.52
N ILE A 522 -4.79 -21.99 -10.90
CA ILE A 522 -4.21 -20.77 -11.48
C ILE A 522 -3.11 -21.06 -12.52
N SER A 523 -2.70 -22.32 -12.74
CA SER A 523 -1.51 -22.63 -13.56
C SER A 523 -1.67 -22.32 -15.06
N ASP A 524 -2.90 -22.23 -15.57
CA ASP A 524 -3.16 -21.73 -16.92
C ASP A 524 -3.08 -20.18 -17.00
N HIS A 525 -3.25 -19.47 -15.87
CA HIS A 525 -3.37 -18.01 -15.77
C HIS A 525 -2.66 -17.43 -14.51
N PRO A 526 -1.36 -17.68 -14.28
CA PRO A 526 -0.67 -17.37 -13.01
C PRO A 526 -0.60 -15.87 -12.68
N ALA A 527 -0.78 -14.99 -13.66
CA ALA A 527 -0.93 -13.55 -13.49
C ALA A 527 -2.20 -13.13 -12.71
N GLY A 528 -3.14 -14.05 -12.52
CA GLY A 528 -4.50 -13.74 -12.07
C GLY A 528 -5.21 -12.82 -13.05
N ASN A 529 -6.18 -12.04 -12.58
CA ASN A 529 -6.78 -10.97 -13.37
C ASN A 529 -5.86 -9.74 -13.40
N ARG A 530 -4.68 -9.85 -14.03
CA ARG A 530 -3.61 -8.82 -14.09
C ARG A 530 -3.07 -8.37 -12.71
N TRP A 531 -3.22 -9.18 -11.67
CA TRP A 531 -2.76 -8.86 -10.31
C TRP A 531 -1.23 -8.90 -10.20
N SER A 532 -0.54 -9.61 -11.10
CA SER A 532 0.92 -9.51 -11.30
C SER A 532 1.41 -8.09 -11.59
N ASP A 533 0.60 -7.27 -12.25
CA ASP A 533 1.07 -6.01 -12.85
C ASP A 533 1.00 -4.81 -11.88
N SER A 534 0.50 -5.03 -10.66
CA SER A 534 0.04 -3.95 -9.79
C SER A 534 0.26 -4.22 -8.30
N ILE A 535 0.26 -3.13 -7.53
CA ILE A 535 0.21 -3.08 -6.07
C ILE A 535 -0.35 -1.71 -5.69
N ASN A 536 -1.40 -1.66 -4.88
CA ASN A 536 -2.01 -0.41 -4.45
C ASN A 536 -2.32 -0.42 -2.96
N TYR A 537 -1.86 0.60 -2.27
CA TYR A 537 -2.20 0.85 -0.87
C TYR A 537 -3.61 1.44 -0.78
N ALA A 538 -4.48 0.83 0.02
CA ALA A 538 -5.79 1.41 0.32
C ALA A 538 -5.69 2.68 1.18
N ARG A 539 -4.68 2.74 2.05
CA ARG A 539 -4.50 3.77 3.10
C ARG A 539 -3.01 4.11 3.31
N GLY A 540 -2.71 5.13 4.12
CA GLY A 540 -1.34 5.55 4.44
C GLY A 540 -0.63 6.38 3.34
N THR A 541 -1.36 6.84 2.33
CA THR A 541 -0.83 7.42 1.08
C THR A 541 -0.61 8.93 1.08
N SER A 542 -1.13 9.67 2.07
CA SER A 542 -0.96 11.13 2.15
C SER A 542 0.49 11.54 2.38
N THR A 543 0.91 12.64 1.77
CA THR A 543 2.27 13.22 1.85
C THR A 543 2.34 14.52 2.66
N SER A 544 1.23 14.95 3.29
CA SER A 544 1.14 16.21 4.06
C SER A 544 1.14 16.00 5.59
N TRP A 545 1.90 15.02 6.07
CA TRP A 545 1.97 14.66 7.50
C TRP A 545 3.22 15.17 8.23
N LEU A 546 4.18 15.77 7.52
CA LEU A 546 5.21 16.65 8.07
C LEU A 546 4.85 18.10 7.71
N THR A 547 4.85 18.99 8.70
CA THR A 547 4.60 20.43 8.49
C THR A 547 5.57 21.29 9.30
N SER A 548 5.80 22.53 8.86
CA SER A 548 6.58 23.54 9.58
C SER A 548 5.67 24.62 10.16
N ASP A 549 5.98 25.08 11.37
CA ASP A 549 5.34 26.25 11.98
C ASP A 549 6.06 27.57 11.59
N LYS A 550 5.58 28.70 12.12
CA LYS A 550 6.07 30.05 11.80
C LYS A 550 7.47 30.31 12.38
N GLU A 551 7.82 29.57 13.42
CA GLU A 551 9.06 29.62 14.18
C GLU A 551 10.13 28.65 13.60
N TYR A 552 9.82 27.99 12.48
CA TYR A 552 10.60 26.96 11.79
C TYR A 552 10.77 25.65 12.56
N GLY A 553 9.92 25.42 13.58
CA GLY A 553 9.73 24.11 14.16
C GLY A 553 9.04 23.15 13.19
N LEU A 554 9.23 21.85 13.42
CA LEU A 554 8.63 20.78 12.62
C LEU A 554 7.69 19.93 13.46
N TRP A 555 6.62 19.47 12.82
CA TRP A 555 5.61 18.61 13.41
C TRP A 555 5.35 17.44 12.47
N ALA A 556 5.55 16.22 12.95
CA ALA A 556 5.34 14.99 12.19
C ALA A 556 4.22 14.15 12.83
N PHE A 557 3.30 13.64 12.01
CA PHE A 557 2.12 12.89 12.46
C PHE A 557 2.05 11.53 11.75
N LYS A 558 1.98 10.44 12.50
CA LYS A 558 1.65 9.10 11.97
C LYS A 558 0.63 8.42 12.88
N VAL A 559 0.19 7.24 12.48
CA VAL A 559 -0.61 6.37 13.36
C VAL A 559 0.25 5.20 13.81
N LEU A 560 0.35 5.06 15.14
CA LEU A 560 0.97 3.94 15.84
C LEU A 560 -0.06 3.40 16.84
N ASP A 561 -0.16 2.08 16.99
CA ASP A 561 -1.06 1.44 17.97
C ASP A 561 -2.55 1.84 17.81
N GLY A 562 -2.97 2.24 16.61
CA GLY A 562 -4.32 2.79 16.37
C GLY A 562 -4.57 4.16 17.01
N ARG A 563 -3.52 4.91 17.35
CA ARG A 563 -3.53 6.27 17.92
C ARG A 563 -2.65 7.20 17.06
N VAL A 564 -2.87 8.51 17.09
CA VAL A 564 -1.97 9.45 16.40
C VAL A 564 -0.71 9.67 17.24
N ALA A 565 0.44 9.30 16.68
CA ALA A 565 1.76 9.61 17.19
C ALA A 565 2.23 10.96 16.63
N VAL A 566 2.66 11.85 17.52
CA VAL A 566 3.22 13.17 17.19
C VAL A 566 4.69 13.23 17.61
N TRP A 567 5.52 13.74 16.72
CA TRP A 567 6.89 14.18 17.03
C TRP A 567 7.02 15.65 16.69
N HIS A 568 7.81 16.38 17.49
CA HIS A 568 7.99 17.82 17.35
C HIS A 568 9.48 18.18 17.44
N ARG A 569 9.95 19.11 16.61
CA ARG A 569 11.26 19.75 16.73
C ARG A 569 11.06 21.24 16.91
N THR A 570 11.48 21.80 18.04
CA THR A 570 11.32 23.23 18.29
C THR A 570 12.30 24.06 17.45
N GLY A 571 11.79 24.97 16.63
CA GLY A 571 12.60 25.84 15.77
C GLY A 571 13.47 25.11 14.75
N LEU A 572 14.39 25.86 14.11
CA LEU A 572 15.18 25.38 12.98
C LEU A 572 16.18 24.25 13.33
N ILE A 573 16.77 24.28 14.53
CA ILE A 573 17.88 23.39 14.95
C ILE A 573 17.67 22.72 16.31
N GLY A 574 16.44 22.74 16.85
CA GLY A 574 16.15 22.12 18.15
C GLY A 574 16.24 20.59 18.12
N ARG A 575 16.19 20.00 19.32
CA ARG A 575 16.05 18.56 19.51
C ARG A 575 14.63 18.11 19.14
N TRP A 576 14.49 16.88 18.66
CA TRP A 576 13.18 16.24 18.46
C TRP A 576 12.66 15.61 19.75
N SER A 577 11.37 15.82 20.04
CA SER A 577 10.54 15.13 21.03
C SER A 577 9.63 14.08 20.36
N GLY A 578 9.06 13.18 21.17
CA GLY A 578 8.10 12.16 20.75
C GLY A 578 8.69 10.75 20.49
N PRO A 579 7.85 9.76 20.15
CA PRO A 579 6.42 9.90 19.86
C PRO A 579 5.57 10.18 21.11
N VAL A 580 4.74 11.22 21.04
CA VAL A 580 3.62 11.42 21.97
C VAL A 580 2.36 10.85 21.31
N LEU A 581 1.76 9.83 21.93
CA LEU A 581 0.47 9.30 21.46
C LEU A 581 -0.68 10.16 21.97
N LEU A 582 -1.36 10.88 21.07
CA LEU A 582 -2.55 11.68 21.39
C LEU A 582 -3.70 10.78 21.91
N PRO A 583 -4.60 11.30 22.76
CA PRO A 583 -5.79 10.56 23.22
C PRO A 583 -6.68 10.13 22.03
N GLY A 584 -7.58 9.18 22.28
CA GLY A 584 -8.39 8.53 21.24
C GLY A 584 -7.71 7.34 20.57
N THR A 585 -8.52 6.39 20.10
CA THR A 585 -8.12 5.09 19.51
C THR A 585 -8.93 4.78 18.26
N GLY A 586 -8.54 3.75 17.51
CA GLY A 586 -9.23 3.33 16.28
C GLY A 586 -8.83 4.16 15.04
N MET A 587 -7.76 4.95 15.14
CA MET A 587 -7.23 5.74 14.03
C MET A 587 -6.71 4.82 12.92
N ASP A 588 -7.07 5.12 11.66
CA ASP A 588 -6.62 4.38 10.49
C ASP A 588 -5.26 4.88 9.98
N PRO A 589 -4.51 4.09 9.18
CA PRO A 589 -3.26 4.54 8.58
C PRO A 589 -3.42 5.75 7.66
N GLY A 590 -2.85 6.89 8.06
CA GLY A 590 -2.72 8.08 7.20
C GLY A 590 -3.28 9.34 7.86
N MET A 591 -2.40 10.33 7.98
CA MET A 591 -2.73 11.67 8.46
C MET A 591 -2.51 12.69 7.35
N SER A 592 -3.32 13.75 7.36
CA SER A 592 -3.14 14.94 6.54
C SER A 592 -3.20 16.16 7.46
N THR A 593 -2.30 17.13 7.28
CA THR A 593 -2.21 18.29 8.18
C THR A 593 -2.29 19.61 7.42
N VAL A 594 -2.75 20.65 8.11
CA VAL A 594 -2.78 22.03 7.62
C VAL A 594 -2.44 23.00 8.75
N THR A 595 -1.71 24.06 8.43
CA THR A 595 -1.48 25.19 9.34
C THR A 595 -2.61 26.20 9.15
N LEU A 596 -3.34 26.51 10.23
CA LEU A 596 -4.43 27.49 10.24
C LEU A 596 -3.89 28.92 10.20
N LYS A 597 -4.76 29.88 9.86
CA LYS A 597 -4.41 31.30 9.71
C LYS A 597 -3.78 31.92 10.97
N ASP A 598 -4.22 31.49 12.15
CA ASP A 598 -3.65 31.89 13.44
C ASP A 598 -2.26 31.29 13.71
N GLY A 599 -1.90 30.18 13.06
CA GLY A 599 -0.64 29.46 13.21
C GLY A 599 -0.76 28.11 13.93
N ARG A 600 -1.96 27.72 14.40
CA ARG A 600 -2.20 26.38 14.96
C ARG A 600 -2.22 25.34 13.86
N ILE A 601 -1.65 24.17 14.12
CA ILE A 601 -1.76 23.02 13.23
C ILE A 601 -3.06 22.27 13.52
N ALA A 602 -3.77 21.89 12.45
CA ALA A 602 -4.89 20.96 12.50
C ALA A 602 -4.52 19.66 11.78
N ALA A 603 -4.76 18.53 12.43
CA ALA A 603 -4.47 17.18 11.94
C ALA A 603 -5.77 16.43 11.68
N PHE A 604 -5.86 15.78 10.52
CA PHE A 604 -7.04 15.07 10.03
C PHE A 604 -6.69 13.63 9.66
N GLY A 605 -7.60 12.70 9.93
CA GLY A 605 -7.50 11.29 9.54
C GLY A 605 -8.87 10.62 9.48
N THR A 606 -8.91 9.30 9.29
CA THR A 606 -10.12 8.52 9.57
C THR A 606 -9.97 7.71 10.85
N ARG A 607 -11.12 7.46 11.50
CA ARG A 607 -11.28 6.58 12.66
C ARG A 607 -12.26 5.48 12.29
N THR A 608 -11.85 4.22 12.48
CA THR A 608 -12.75 3.07 12.50
C THR A 608 -13.20 2.81 13.94
N SER A 609 -14.48 2.54 14.10
CA SER A 609 -15.12 2.16 15.37
C SER A 609 -15.89 0.86 15.20
N PHE A 610 -16.09 0.16 16.31
CA PHE A 610 -16.76 -1.15 16.38
C PHE A 610 -17.75 -1.14 17.55
N GLY A 611 -18.76 -1.99 17.48
CA GLY A 611 -19.67 -2.27 18.60
C GLY A 611 -20.01 -3.76 18.69
N ALA A 612 -21.14 -4.06 19.31
CA ALA A 612 -21.58 -5.44 19.55
C ALA A 612 -22.21 -6.09 18.31
N LYS A 613 -22.73 -5.29 17.37
CA LYS A 613 -23.40 -5.73 16.14
C LYS A 613 -22.52 -5.48 14.91
N PRO A 614 -22.74 -6.20 13.79
CA PRO A 614 -22.05 -5.94 12.53
C PRO A 614 -22.29 -4.51 12.02
N ALA A 615 -23.54 -4.04 12.13
CA ALA A 615 -23.99 -2.67 11.87
C ALA A 615 -23.18 -1.57 12.60
N ASP A 616 -22.54 -1.91 13.73
CA ASP A 616 -21.78 -0.95 14.54
C ASP A 616 -20.36 -0.72 13.99
N TYR A 617 -19.93 -1.45 12.95
CA TYR A 617 -18.70 -1.13 12.21
C TYR A 617 -18.88 0.20 11.48
N ARG A 618 -18.12 1.23 11.85
CA ARG A 618 -18.27 2.57 11.27
C ARG A 618 -16.93 3.27 11.11
N ARG A 619 -16.63 3.68 9.87
CA ARG A 619 -15.54 4.63 9.56
C ARG A 619 -16.07 6.06 9.52
N GLU A 620 -15.33 7.00 10.09
CA GLU A 620 -15.61 8.44 10.04
C GLU A 620 -14.33 9.26 9.86
N VAL A 621 -14.46 10.46 9.29
CA VAL A 621 -13.38 11.47 9.27
C VAL A 621 -13.36 12.17 10.63
N VAL A 622 -12.17 12.33 11.21
CA VAL A 622 -11.96 13.01 12.49
C VAL A 622 -10.85 14.04 12.37
N TYR A 623 -10.88 15.07 13.23
CA TYR A 623 -9.82 16.08 13.30
C TYR A 623 -9.56 16.56 14.73
N ALA A 624 -8.32 16.98 14.95
CA ALA A 624 -7.86 17.64 16.16
C ALA A 624 -7.06 18.90 15.78
N VAL A 625 -7.02 19.89 16.67
CA VAL A 625 -6.29 21.16 16.47
C VAL A 625 -5.41 21.40 17.68
N GLN A 626 -4.19 21.91 17.49
CA GLN A 626 -3.38 22.42 18.61
C GLN A 626 -4.20 23.40 19.46
N GLN A 627 -4.00 23.42 20.77
CA GLN A 627 -4.67 24.41 21.62
C GLN A 627 -4.18 25.84 21.30
N ARG A 628 -2.87 26.00 21.09
CA ARG A 628 -2.17 27.26 20.77
C ARG A 628 -1.07 26.97 19.73
N PRO A 629 -0.65 27.95 18.89
CA PRO A 629 0.49 27.76 17.98
C PRO A 629 1.73 27.29 18.75
N GLY A 630 2.47 26.32 18.19
CA GLY A 630 3.66 25.74 18.84
C GLY A 630 3.40 24.88 20.08
N SER A 631 2.14 24.64 20.45
CA SER A 631 1.76 23.81 21.60
C SER A 631 1.81 22.32 21.26
N GLU A 632 2.47 21.52 22.10
CA GLU A 632 2.40 20.05 22.01
C GLU A 632 1.02 19.50 22.41
N GLU A 633 0.22 20.28 23.14
CA GLU A 633 -1.16 19.95 23.46
C GLU A 633 -2.13 20.20 22.28
N PHE A 634 -2.93 19.19 21.94
CA PHE A 634 -4.06 19.24 21.01
C PHE A 634 -5.38 19.14 21.77
N GLY A 635 -6.46 19.66 21.17
CA GLY A 635 -7.83 19.41 21.64
C GLY A 635 -8.35 18.02 21.24
N GLU A 636 -9.48 17.63 21.83
CA GLU A 636 -10.15 16.35 21.58
C GLU A 636 -10.52 16.11 20.09
N TRP A 637 -10.54 14.83 19.69
CA TRP A 637 -10.89 14.41 18.34
C TRP A 637 -12.36 14.65 18.01
N GLN A 638 -12.62 15.69 17.22
CA GLN A 638 -13.95 16.04 16.74
C GLN A 638 -14.30 15.22 15.49
N SER A 639 -15.52 14.67 15.47
CA SER A 639 -16.03 13.91 14.31
C SER A 639 -16.60 14.85 13.25
N LEU A 640 -16.17 14.62 12.00
CA LEU A 640 -16.85 15.11 10.80
C LEU A 640 -17.82 14.08 10.21
N GLY A 641 -18.02 12.94 10.87
CA GLY A 641 -18.84 11.83 10.39
C GLY A 641 -18.31 11.25 9.08
N THR A 642 -19.21 10.74 8.27
CA THR A 642 -18.91 10.14 6.96
C THR A 642 -19.99 10.57 5.95
N PRO A 643 -19.69 10.67 4.64
CA PRO A 643 -20.71 10.75 3.60
C PRO A 643 -21.54 9.47 3.44
N GLU A 644 -21.08 8.34 3.95
CA GLU A 644 -21.79 7.05 3.88
C GLU A 644 -22.93 6.95 4.89
N THR A 645 -23.96 6.18 4.53
CA THR A 645 -25.19 6.06 5.34
C THR A 645 -25.20 4.86 6.29
N ALA A 646 -24.70 3.71 5.84
CA ALA A 646 -24.53 2.49 6.64
C ALA A 646 -23.50 1.56 6.00
N ASP A 647 -22.71 0.86 6.83
CA ASP A 647 -21.66 -0.07 6.36
C ASP A 647 -22.23 -1.28 5.63
N GLU A 648 -23.31 -1.88 6.16
CA GLU A 648 -23.96 -3.08 5.60
C GLU A 648 -24.33 -2.88 4.11
N ASN A 649 -24.90 -1.72 3.80
CA ASN A 649 -25.39 -1.37 2.47
C ASN A 649 -24.26 -1.13 1.45
N TRP A 650 -23.23 -0.36 1.80
CA TRP A 650 -22.27 0.16 0.81
C TRP A 650 -20.78 -0.06 1.15
N THR A 651 -20.50 -0.64 2.31
CA THR A 651 -19.21 -0.62 3.05
C THR A 651 -18.76 0.80 3.41
N SER A 652 -18.05 0.96 4.52
CA SER A 652 -17.49 2.24 4.96
C SER A 652 -16.23 2.63 4.17
N ASP A 653 -16.27 2.46 2.85
CA ASP A 653 -15.22 2.85 1.93
C ASP A 653 -15.25 4.38 1.70
N ILE A 654 -14.53 5.08 2.55
CA ILE A 654 -14.15 6.48 2.32
C ILE A 654 -12.64 6.58 2.32
N SER A 655 -12.10 7.48 1.48
CA SER A 655 -10.66 7.76 1.51
C SER A 655 -10.23 8.43 2.80
N ALA A 656 -8.91 8.48 3.03
CA ALA A 656 -8.36 9.45 3.97
C ALA A 656 -8.74 10.89 3.54
N PRO A 657 -8.80 11.85 4.48
CA PRO A 657 -9.19 13.22 4.17
C PRO A 657 -8.07 14.00 3.48
N ALA A 658 -8.41 14.63 2.36
CA ALA A 658 -7.61 15.66 1.71
C ALA A 658 -8.03 17.03 2.26
N VAL A 659 -7.09 17.79 2.86
CA VAL A 659 -7.39 19.04 3.57
C VAL A 659 -6.55 20.21 3.10
N SER A 660 -7.17 21.38 3.04
CA SER A 660 -6.52 22.64 2.64
C SER A 660 -7.24 23.85 3.26
N VAL A 661 -6.49 24.94 3.42
CA VAL A 661 -7.01 26.26 3.81
C VAL A 661 -6.88 27.19 2.60
N ASP A 662 -7.95 27.90 2.24
CA ASP A 662 -7.91 28.87 1.12
C ASP A 662 -7.43 30.27 1.57
N GLY A 663 -7.24 31.18 0.62
CA GLY A 663 -6.73 32.53 0.87
C GLY A 663 -7.58 33.42 1.79
N THR A 664 -8.83 33.06 2.08
CA THR A 664 -9.63 33.74 3.11
C THR A 664 -9.28 33.27 4.53
N GLY A 665 -8.76 32.04 4.65
CA GLY A 665 -8.64 31.28 5.90
C GLY A 665 -9.70 30.19 6.05
N GLN A 666 -10.56 29.97 5.05
CA GLN A 666 -11.61 28.96 5.12
C GLN A 666 -11.01 27.55 4.97
N LEU A 667 -11.24 26.71 5.98
CA LEU A 667 -10.81 25.31 6.03
C LEU A 667 -11.83 24.39 5.33
N ALA A 668 -11.35 23.36 4.65
CA ALA A 668 -12.21 22.33 4.05
C ALA A 668 -11.52 20.95 4.05
N ALA A 669 -12.33 19.90 4.08
CA ALA A 669 -11.91 18.50 4.04
C ALA A 669 -12.69 17.76 2.95
N TYR A 670 -11.99 16.98 2.12
CA TYR A 670 -12.55 16.24 1.00
C TYR A 670 -12.21 14.75 1.09
N VAL A 671 -13.14 13.90 0.67
CA VAL A 671 -12.94 12.46 0.53
C VAL A 671 -13.53 11.99 -0.80
N ARG A 672 -12.98 10.89 -1.31
CA ARG A 672 -13.70 9.99 -2.22
C ARG A 672 -14.69 9.18 -1.38
N ASP A 673 -15.93 9.06 -1.86
CA ASP A 673 -16.96 8.19 -1.29
C ASP A 673 -16.97 6.79 -1.95
N GLY A 674 -17.74 5.86 -1.38
CA GLY A 674 -17.86 4.48 -1.89
C GLY A 674 -18.61 4.38 -3.22
N ALA A 675 -19.16 5.50 -3.71
CA ALA A 675 -19.68 5.64 -5.08
C ALA A 675 -18.63 6.16 -6.07
N SER A 676 -17.36 6.25 -5.66
CA SER A 676 -16.23 6.78 -6.43
C SER A 676 -16.46 8.23 -6.91
N THR A 677 -17.05 9.08 -6.06
CA THR A 677 -17.29 10.51 -6.30
C THR A 677 -16.68 11.40 -5.21
N LEU A 678 -16.48 12.69 -5.50
CA LEU A 678 -15.90 13.64 -4.55
C LEU A 678 -16.98 14.20 -3.61
N ARG A 679 -16.74 14.05 -2.31
CA ARG A 679 -17.49 14.70 -1.23
C ARG A 679 -16.60 15.66 -0.47
N GLY A 680 -17.19 16.68 0.15
CA GLY A 680 -16.45 17.58 1.02
C GLY A 680 -17.30 18.26 2.08
N ARG A 681 -16.67 18.63 3.20
CA ARG A 681 -17.22 19.57 4.18
C ARG A 681 -16.38 20.84 4.16
N VAL A 682 -17.03 21.98 4.39
CA VAL A 682 -16.39 23.29 4.50
C VAL A 682 -16.71 23.89 5.86
N GLN A 683 -15.70 24.45 6.52
CA GLN A 683 -15.85 25.14 7.78
C GLN A 683 -16.44 26.55 7.55
N GLN A 684 -17.52 26.85 8.25
CA GLN A 684 -18.21 28.14 8.21
C GLN A 684 -17.50 29.15 9.11
N ALA A 685 -17.79 30.45 8.93
CA ALA A 685 -17.12 31.53 9.68
C ALA A 685 -17.26 31.43 11.21
N GLY A 686 -18.31 30.76 11.71
CA GLY A 686 -18.49 30.46 13.14
C GLY A 686 -17.78 29.18 13.64
N GLY A 687 -16.86 28.60 12.87
CA GLY A 687 -16.10 27.39 13.24
C GLY A 687 -16.84 26.06 13.09
N GLY A 688 -18.18 26.07 12.99
CA GLY A 688 -18.99 24.89 12.64
C GLY A 688 -18.79 24.44 11.19
N TRP A 689 -19.13 23.18 10.88
CA TRP A 689 -18.95 22.58 9.55
C TRP A 689 -20.29 22.34 8.85
N GLY A 690 -20.40 22.75 7.57
CA GLY A 690 -21.53 22.38 6.70
C GLY A 690 -21.62 20.86 6.46
N PRO A 691 -22.67 20.34 5.79
CA PRO A 691 -22.84 18.91 5.53
C PRO A 691 -21.77 18.35 4.56
N TRP A 692 -21.81 17.04 4.30
CA TRP A 692 -21.03 16.39 3.24
C TRP A 692 -21.63 16.68 1.86
N GLU A 693 -21.21 17.80 1.26
CA GLU A 693 -21.64 18.23 -0.07
C GLU A 693 -21.11 17.32 -1.18
N LYS A 694 -21.86 17.19 -2.28
CA LYS A 694 -21.47 16.40 -3.46
C LYS A 694 -20.87 17.29 -4.54
N TYR A 695 -19.56 17.13 -4.80
CA TYR A 695 -18.83 17.83 -5.85
C TYR A 695 -18.75 17.05 -7.18
N GLY A 696 -19.26 15.82 -7.20
CA GLY A 696 -19.38 15.01 -8.41
C GLY A 696 -18.06 14.34 -8.80
N GLY A 697 -17.78 14.27 -10.10
CA GLY A 697 -16.84 13.28 -10.64
C GLY A 697 -17.43 11.87 -10.62
N ALA A 698 -16.66 10.92 -11.13
CA ALA A 698 -16.93 9.48 -11.16
C ALA A 698 -15.59 8.75 -11.35
N ASP A 699 -15.54 7.44 -11.06
CA ASP A 699 -14.32 6.63 -11.22
C ASP A 699 -13.11 7.20 -10.44
N LEU A 700 -13.36 7.88 -9.31
CA LEU A 700 -12.30 8.42 -8.46
C LEU A 700 -11.64 7.29 -7.66
N HIS A 701 -10.30 7.26 -7.64
CA HIS A 701 -9.50 6.24 -6.95
C HIS A 701 -8.53 6.86 -5.94
N GLY A 702 -8.28 6.14 -4.84
CA GLY A 702 -7.31 6.51 -3.81
C GLY A 702 -7.78 7.63 -2.88
N THR A 703 -6.84 8.48 -2.46
CA THR A 703 -7.08 9.69 -1.65
C THR A 703 -6.91 10.93 -2.54
N PRO A 704 -7.85 11.90 -2.55
CA PRO A 704 -7.69 13.14 -3.30
C PRO A 704 -6.47 13.95 -2.84
N ALA A 705 -5.94 14.81 -3.71
CA ALA A 705 -4.94 15.82 -3.36
C ALA A 705 -5.57 17.22 -3.41
N THR A 706 -5.11 18.14 -2.56
CA THR A 706 -5.59 19.54 -2.59
C THR A 706 -4.48 20.49 -2.16
N ALA A 707 -4.46 21.67 -2.77
CA ALA A 707 -3.58 22.78 -2.42
C ALA A 707 -4.27 24.10 -2.79
N THR A 708 -3.65 25.21 -2.41
CA THR A 708 -4.14 26.57 -2.68
C THR A 708 -3.13 27.28 -3.58
N ASP A 709 -3.60 27.94 -4.66
CA ASP A 709 -2.73 28.65 -5.60
C ASP A 709 -2.27 30.03 -5.06
N GLY A 710 -1.34 30.67 -5.77
CA GLY A 710 -0.85 32.01 -5.41
C GLY A 710 -1.91 33.13 -5.44
N ALA A 711 -3.10 32.89 -6.01
CA ALA A 711 -4.25 33.79 -5.95
C ALA A 711 -5.19 33.48 -4.76
N GLY A 712 -4.81 32.53 -3.89
CA GLY A 712 -5.59 32.11 -2.72
C GLY A 712 -6.73 31.16 -3.04
N ARG A 713 -6.80 30.59 -4.25
CA ARG A 713 -7.88 29.68 -4.67
C ARG A 713 -7.52 28.24 -4.38
N ARG A 714 -8.40 27.53 -3.69
CA ARG A 714 -8.31 26.08 -3.51
C ARG A 714 -8.49 25.35 -4.84
N MET A 715 -7.62 24.38 -5.09
CA MET A 715 -7.80 23.33 -6.09
C MET A 715 -7.86 21.96 -5.40
N VAL A 716 -8.63 21.03 -5.96
CA VAL A 716 -8.72 19.62 -5.55
C VAL A 716 -8.50 18.75 -6.79
N PHE A 717 -7.84 17.61 -6.64
CA PHE A 717 -7.49 16.67 -7.70
C PHE A 717 -7.75 15.23 -7.24
N SER A 718 -8.16 14.37 -8.16
CA SER A 718 -8.28 12.94 -7.92
C SER A 718 -7.90 12.13 -9.15
N SER A 719 -7.18 11.05 -8.90
CA SER A 719 -6.89 9.96 -9.83
C SER A 719 -8.19 9.29 -10.32
N THR A 720 -8.19 8.82 -11.57
CA THR A 720 -9.20 7.93 -12.17
C THR A 720 -8.53 6.86 -13.03
N SER A 721 -9.25 5.85 -13.50
CA SER A 721 -8.69 4.80 -14.39
C SER A 721 -8.21 5.33 -15.75
N LYS A 722 -8.50 6.59 -16.10
CA LYS A 722 -8.28 7.16 -17.46
C LYS A 722 -7.58 8.53 -17.50
N THR A 723 -7.59 9.29 -16.41
CA THR A 723 -7.00 10.65 -16.32
C THR A 723 -6.93 11.11 -14.86
N VAL A 724 -6.47 12.35 -14.62
CA VAL A 724 -6.74 13.08 -13.37
C VAL A 724 -7.93 14.01 -13.59
N VAL A 725 -8.88 14.04 -12.65
CA VAL A 725 -9.99 15.00 -12.60
C VAL A 725 -9.68 16.05 -11.54
N GLY A 726 -10.05 17.31 -11.76
CA GLY A 726 -9.85 18.39 -10.81
C GLY A 726 -11.02 19.36 -10.66
N TRP A 727 -11.01 20.10 -9.57
CA TRP A 727 -11.97 21.11 -9.18
C TRP A 727 -11.20 22.36 -8.75
N VAL A 728 -11.74 23.55 -9.03
CA VAL A 728 -11.08 24.83 -8.69
C VAL A 728 -12.11 25.84 -8.18
N GLN A 729 -11.77 26.58 -7.13
CA GLN A 729 -12.54 27.76 -6.71
C GLN A 729 -12.39 28.87 -7.77
N PRO A 730 -13.46 29.53 -8.24
CA PRO A 730 -13.32 30.66 -9.16
C PRO A 730 -12.64 31.88 -8.51
N LYS A 731 -12.78 32.03 -7.18
CA LYS A 731 -12.11 33.02 -6.33
C LYS A 731 -12.00 32.49 -4.88
N PRO A 732 -11.10 33.00 -4.03
CA PRO A 732 -10.98 32.57 -2.63
C PRO A 732 -12.33 32.65 -1.89
N GLY A 733 -12.61 31.67 -1.02
CA GLY A 733 -13.85 31.60 -0.22
C GLY A 733 -15.13 31.27 -1.01
N ALA A 734 -15.05 31.04 -2.32
CA ALA A 734 -16.17 30.55 -3.12
C ALA A 734 -16.33 29.02 -3.00
N ALA A 735 -17.48 28.50 -3.43
CA ALA A 735 -17.63 27.06 -3.68
C ALA A 735 -16.65 26.61 -4.79
N LEU A 736 -16.26 25.33 -4.78
CA LEU A 736 -15.57 24.72 -5.91
C LEU A 736 -16.49 24.73 -7.15
N GLY A 737 -15.89 24.95 -8.32
CA GLY A 737 -16.54 24.72 -9.62
C GLY A 737 -16.78 23.22 -9.89
N PRO A 738 -17.39 22.88 -11.04
CA PRO A 738 -17.67 21.49 -11.42
C PRO A 738 -16.39 20.67 -11.67
N ALA A 739 -16.54 19.34 -11.56
CA ALA A 739 -15.50 18.39 -11.92
C ALA A 739 -15.04 18.60 -13.38
N THR A 740 -13.75 18.87 -13.56
CA THR A 740 -13.11 19.18 -14.85
C THR A 740 -12.04 18.14 -15.15
N ALA A 741 -12.15 17.46 -16.29
CA ALA A 741 -11.11 16.54 -16.74
C ALA A 741 -9.85 17.34 -17.10
N THR A 742 -8.69 16.96 -16.55
CA THR A 742 -7.44 17.72 -16.78
C THR A 742 -6.82 17.43 -18.15
N GLY A 743 -7.06 16.24 -18.71
CA GLY A 743 -6.31 15.75 -19.88
C GLY A 743 -4.91 15.24 -19.54
N LEU A 744 -4.54 15.14 -18.25
CA LEU A 744 -3.37 14.38 -17.82
C LEU A 744 -3.56 12.88 -18.16
N PRO A 745 -2.47 12.12 -18.37
CA PRO A 745 -2.51 10.67 -18.51
C PRO A 745 -3.22 9.97 -17.34
N ASP A 746 -3.58 8.71 -17.56
CA ASP A 746 -4.10 7.81 -16.54
C ASP A 746 -3.10 7.62 -15.39
N THR A 747 -3.63 7.58 -14.17
CA THR A 747 -2.94 7.07 -12.99
C THR A 747 -3.95 6.83 -11.86
N THR A 748 -3.78 5.73 -11.15
CA THR A 748 -4.50 5.41 -9.90
C THR A 748 -3.55 5.42 -8.69
N LEU A 749 -2.27 5.76 -8.92
CA LEU A 749 -1.26 5.93 -7.87
C LEU A 749 -1.40 7.30 -7.19
N PRO A 750 -0.97 7.44 -5.92
CA PRO A 750 -1.25 8.63 -5.13
C PRO A 750 -0.73 9.94 -5.74
N LEU A 751 -1.55 10.98 -5.67
CA LEU A 751 -1.24 12.34 -6.10
C LEU A 751 -0.66 13.16 -4.93
N THR A 752 0.33 14.00 -5.21
CA THR A 752 0.81 15.07 -4.32
C THR A 752 0.57 16.42 -4.99
N ALA A 753 0.06 17.40 -4.26
CA ALA A 753 -0.20 18.75 -4.75
C ALA A 753 0.43 19.80 -3.83
N GLU A 754 1.08 20.81 -4.39
CA GLU A 754 1.73 21.91 -3.65
C GLU A 754 1.40 23.25 -4.33
N GLY A 755 1.09 24.29 -3.54
CA GLY A 755 0.95 25.65 -4.07
C GLY A 755 2.32 26.18 -4.54
N ARG A 756 2.38 26.75 -5.74
CA ARG A 756 3.61 27.32 -6.32
C ARG A 756 3.28 28.65 -7.01
N GLU A 757 4.31 29.38 -7.44
CA GLU A 757 4.11 30.54 -8.30
C GLU A 757 3.36 30.13 -9.59
N GLY A 758 2.37 30.93 -9.99
CA GLY A 758 1.53 30.68 -11.15
C GLY A 758 0.41 29.63 -10.98
N GLY A 759 0.36 28.82 -9.92
CA GLY A 759 -0.70 27.80 -9.78
C GLY A 759 -0.51 26.78 -8.65
N VAL A 760 -1.03 25.57 -8.86
CA VAL A 760 -0.72 24.38 -8.05
C VAL A 760 0.12 23.43 -8.90
N ARG A 761 1.25 22.96 -8.37
CA ARG A 761 2.03 21.91 -9.02
C ARG A 761 1.58 20.55 -8.50
N LEU A 762 1.37 19.62 -9.42
CA LEU A 762 1.01 18.23 -9.14
C LEU A 762 2.24 17.33 -9.37
N TRP A 763 2.37 16.29 -8.56
CA TRP A 763 3.27 15.16 -8.79
C TRP A 763 2.50 13.85 -8.63
N PHE A 764 2.82 12.89 -9.50
CA PHE A 764 2.17 11.59 -9.54
C PHE A 764 3.09 10.58 -10.22
N ARG A 765 2.79 9.29 -10.13
CA ARG A 765 3.53 8.26 -10.85
C ARG A 765 2.88 7.87 -12.18
N LYS A 766 3.74 7.58 -13.15
CA LYS A 766 3.40 6.94 -14.42
C LYS A 766 3.12 5.44 -14.19
N PRO A 767 1.91 4.93 -14.52
CA PRO A 767 1.66 3.49 -14.59
C PRO A 767 2.62 2.78 -15.57
N GLY A 768 2.99 1.54 -15.27
CA GLY A 768 3.86 0.74 -16.14
C GLY A 768 5.32 1.18 -16.21
N SER A 769 5.81 2.09 -15.35
CA SER A 769 7.26 2.26 -15.10
C SER A 769 7.64 2.98 -13.80
N GLY A 770 6.68 3.43 -12.97
CA GLY A 770 6.97 4.04 -11.67
C GLY A 770 7.65 5.42 -11.69
N ASN A 771 7.95 5.97 -12.87
CA ASN A 771 8.52 7.31 -13.04
C ASN A 771 7.65 8.38 -12.40
N VAL A 772 8.28 9.41 -11.86
CA VAL A 772 7.61 10.60 -11.33
C VAL A 772 7.31 11.55 -12.48
N ARG A 773 6.06 11.99 -12.58
CA ARG A 773 5.61 13.04 -13.48
C ARG A 773 5.21 14.27 -12.68
N THR A 774 5.37 15.45 -13.28
CA THR A 774 4.88 16.72 -12.74
C THR A 774 4.11 17.51 -13.79
N ALA A 775 3.17 18.34 -13.36
CA ALA A 775 2.49 19.34 -14.18
C ALA A 775 2.10 20.56 -13.35
N LEU A 776 1.97 21.73 -13.99
CA LEU A 776 1.47 22.96 -13.38
C LEU A 776 0.00 23.21 -13.75
N LEU A 777 -0.84 23.29 -12.74
CA LEU A 777 -2.29 23.44 -12.85
C LEU A 777 -2.66 24.89 -12.52
N THR A 778 -3.35 25.57 -13.44
CA THR A 778 -3.77 26.97 -13.27
C THR A 778 -5.30 27.11 -13.36
N GLY A 779 -5.87 28.12 -12.71
CA GLY A 779 -7.33 28.26 -12.54
C GLY A 779 -8.01 29.39 -13.34
N ASP A 780 -7.24 30.21 -14.04
CA ASP A 780 -7.75 31.44 -14.67
C ASP A 780 -8.62 31.13 -15.90
N GLY A 781 -9.93 31.33 -15.76
CA GLY A 781 -10.92 30.93 -16.76
C GLY A 781 -11.18 29.41 -16.78
N GLY A 782 -10.93 28.72 -15.68
CA GLY A 782 -11.08 27.26 -15.57
C GLY A 782 -9.74 26.54 -15.40
N LEU A 783 -9.81 25.25 -15.05
CA LEU A 783 -8.64 24.43 -14.76
C LEU A 783 -7.86 24.09 -16.04
N LYS A 784 -6.55 24.37 -16.06
CA LYS A 784 -5.66 24.17 -17.22
C LYS A 784 -4.38 23.44 -16.82
N VAL A 785 -3.94 22.50 -17.65
CA VAL A 785 -2.66 21.77 -17.50
C VAL A 785 -1.58 22.46 -18.33
N ASN A 786 -0.41 22.65 -17.73
CA ASN A 786 0.76 23.26 -18.35
C ASN A 786 2.01 22.46 -17.95
N HIS A 787 3.02 22.40 -18.82
CA HIS A 787 4.33 21.79 -18.55
C HIS A 787 4.26 20.39 -17.89
N LEU A 788 3.58 19.44 -18.56
CA LEU A 788 3.68 18.02 -18.19
C LEU A 788 5.10 17.51 -18.50
N THR A 789 5.82 17.08 -17.49
CA THR A 789 7.20 16.59 -17.59
C THR A 789 7.35 15.24 -16.89
N ASP A 790 8.08 14.32 -17.53
CA ASP A 790 8.50 13.03 -16.96
C ASP A 790 9.90 13.23 -16.35
N LEU A 791 10.01 13.09 -15.03
CA LEU A 791 11.22 13.40 -14.24
C LEU A 791 12.08 12.15 -13.98
N GLY A 792 11.80 11.06 -14.70
CA GLY A 792 12.42 9.76 -14.45
C GLY A 792 12.07 9.21 -13.06
N GLY A 793 12.95 8.36 -12.52
CA GLY A 793 12.79 7.76 -11.22
C GLY A 793 13.49 6.40 -11.13
N LEU A 794 13.24 5.69 -10.04
CA LEU A 794 13.85 4.39 -9.74
C LEU A 794 12.78 3.28 -9.68
N GLN A 795 11.94 3.19 -10.72
CA GLN A 795 10.91 2.16 -10.97
C GLN A 795 9.94 1.85 -9.80
N GLY A 796 9.76 2.77 -8.85
CA GLY A 796 8.98 2.53 -7.63
C GLY A 796 7.48 2.83 -7.74
N PHE A 797 6.72 2.42 -6.72
CA PHE A 797 5.27 2.58 -6.61
C PHE A 797 4.87 3.43 -5.38
N GLY A 798 3.57 3.57 -5.14
CA GLY A 798 3.03 4.37 -4.04
C GLY A 798 3.31 5.88 -4.19
N ALA A 799 3.13 6.63 -3.10
CA ALA A 799 3.23 8.08 -3.11
C ALA A 799 4.66 8.62 -3.33
N VAL A 800 4.74 9.87 -3.78
CA VAL A 800 5.96 10.67 -3.93
C VAL A 800 5.71 12.01 -3.26
N THR A 801 6.54 12.39 -2.29
CA THR A 801 6.49 13.73 -1.67
C THR A 801 7.36 14.71 -2.45
N ALA A 802 6.98 15.99 -2.42
CA ALA A 802 7.65 17.08 -3.12
C ALA A 802 7.61 18.36 -2.29
N SER A 803 8.77 19.01 -2.11
CA SER A 803 8.88 20.35 -1.50
C SER A 803 10.18 21.00 -1.93
N GLY A 804 10.16 22.30 -2.23
CA GLY A 804 11.36 23.01 -2.69
C GLY A 804 11.96 22.36 -3.94
N HIS A 805 13.22 21.93 -3.84
CA HIS A 805 14.01 21.18 -4.82
C HIS A 805 13.99 19.64 -4.62
N VAL A 806 13.43 19.14 -3.52
CA VAL A 806 13.46 17.72 -3.15
C VAL A 806 12.21 16.99 -3.64
N LEU A 807 12.43 15.84 -4.28
CA LEU A 807 11.43 14.81 -4.52
C LEU A 807 11.86 13.53 -3.78
N ALA A 808 10.94 12.82 -3.15
CA ALA A 808 11.27 11.53 -2.51
C ALA A 808 10.11 10.53 -2.56
N GLY A 809 10.41 9.25 -2.74
CA GLY A 809 9.41 8.19 -2.88
C GLY A 809 10.04 6.80 -2.80
N ARG A 810 9.19 5.77 -2.71
CA ARG A 810 9.65 4.37 -2.75
C ARG A 810 10.32 4.06 -4.09
N THR A 811 11.30 3.16 -4.10
CA THR A 811 11.95 2.65 -5.32
C THR A 811 11.52 1.21 -5.59
N ALA A 812 11.84 0.69 -6.78
CA ALA A 812 12.06 -0.73 -6.93
C ALA A 812 13.19 -1.16 -5.95
N GLY A 813 13.00 -2.26 -5.23
CA GLY A 813 13.77 -2.64 -4.04
C GLY A 813 13.18 -2.16 -2.70
N GLY A 814 12.16 -1.30 -2.70
CA GLY A 814 11.38 -0.96 -1.50
C GLY A 814 11.99 0.13 -0.60
N GLN A 815 13.24 0.51 -0.84
CA GLN A 815 13.87 1.62 -0.13
C GLN A 815 13.30 2.98 -0.54
N LEU A 816 13.70 4.02 0.18
CA LEU A 816 13.48 5.41 -0.19
C LEU A 816 14.52 5.89 -1.20
N GLY A 817 14.06 6.47 -2.31
CA GLY A 817 14.88 7.20 -3.28
C GLY A 817 14.52 8.68 -3.31
N SER A 818 15.48 9.53 -3.69
CA SER A 818 15.31 10.98 -3.73
C SER A 818 15.98 11.65 -4.93
N GLY A 819 15.30 12.61 -5.54
CA GLY A 819 15.85 13.55 -6.52
C GLY A 819 16.03 14.94 -5.89
N LEU A 820 17.13 15.63 -6.22
CA LEU A 820 17.56 16.87 -5.57
C LEU A 820 17.78 18.00 -6.60
N GLY A 821 16.75 18.31 -7.37
CA GLY A 821 16.76 19.26 -8.48
C GLY A 821 16.74 18.63 -9.87
N GLU A 822 16.53 19.46 -10.89
CA GLU A 822 16.43 19.04 -12.29
C GLU A 822 17.79 18.57 -12.85
N GLY A 823 17.77 17.64 -13.81
CA GLY A 823 18.97 17.13 -14.49
C GLY A 823 19.87 16.21 -13.63
N ARG A 824 19.58 16.05 -12.34
CA ARG A 824 20.36 15.19 -11.42
C ARG A 824 19.82 13.77 -11.35
N PRO A 825 20.70 12.77 -11.12
CA PRO A 825 20.28 11.39 -10.90
C PRO A 825 19.49 11.26 -9.57
N TRP A 826 18.63 10.25 -9.51
CA TRP A 826 17.97 9.85 -8.27
C TRP A 826 18.95 9.05 -7.38
N GLU A 827 19.11 9.48 -6.14
CA GLU A 827 19.91 8.84 -5.12
C GLU A 827 19.07 7.81 -4.31
N ARG A 828 19.70 6.80 -3.72
CA ARG A 828 19.04 5.77 -2.89
C ARG A 828 19.50 5.85 -1.44
N SER A 829 18.55 5.90 -0.51
CA SER A 829 18.77 5.68 0.92
C SER A 829 18.67 4.17 1.23
N PRO A 830 19.34 3.65 2.28
CA PRO A 830 19.08 2.29 2.76
C PRO A 830 17.71 2.12 3.44
N LEU A 831 17.01 3.21 3.80
CA LEU A 831 15.77 3.13 4.59
C LEU A 831 14.60 2.53 3.80
N MET A 832 14.10 1.39 4.27
CA MET A 832 12.73 0.93 4.02
C MET A 832 11.76 1.54 5.04
N PHE A 833 10.50 1.72 4.65
CA PHE A 833 9.53 2.53 5.41
C PHE A 833 8.08 2.08 5.21
N VAL A 834 7.16 2.58 6.04
CA VAL A 834 5.72 2.27 6.01
C VAL A 834 4.90 3.46 5.44
N GLY A 835 3.96 3.16 4.54
CA GLY A 835 3.11 4.15 3.86
C GLY A 835 3.91 5.11 2.97
N ALA A 836 3.52 6.39 2.99
CA ALA A 836 4.13 7.47 2.23
C ALA A 836 5.22 8.26 3.01
N PRO A 837 6.24 8.81 2.31
CA PRO A 837 7.13 9.84 2.85
C PRO A 837 6.39 11.18 3.00
N SER A 838 7.00 12.16 3.67
CA SER A 838 6.52 13.55 3.66
C SER A 838 7.69 14.53 3.76
N SER A 839 7.58 15.62 3.03
CA SER A 839 8.54 16.73 3.01
C SER A 839 7.83 18.05 3.27
N THR A 840 8.57 19.05 3.74
CA THR A 840 8.04 20.41 3.90
C THR A 840 9.17 21.44 3.81
N MET A 841 8.84 22.67 3.41
CA MET A 841 9.77 23.80 3.49
C MET A 841 9.98 24.20 4.95
N THR A 842 11.22 24.45 5.35
CA THR A 842 11.61 24.87 6.69
C THR A 842 12.30 26.23 6.59
N GLY A 843 11.50 27.30 6.60
CA GLY A 843 11.96 28.61 6.15
C GLY A 843 12.09 28.66 4.62
N LYS A 844 13.05 29.45 4.11
CA LYS A 844 13.14 29.75 2.65
C LYS A 844 13.98 28.76 1.85
N ASN A 845 15.12 28.30 2.38
CA ASN A 845 16.17 27.61 1.62
C ASN A 845 16.52 26.22 2.22
N LEU A 846 15.60 25.61 2.98
CA LEU A 846 15.79 24.29 3.55
C LEU A 846 14.51 23.47 3.34
N VAL A 847 14.67 22.25 2.81
CA VAL A 847 13.60 21.25 2.78
C VAL A 847 13.89 20.22 3.86
N SER A 848 12.92 19.94 4.72
CA SER A 848 12.96 18.80 5.63
C SER A 848 12.16 17.63 5.04
N LEU A 849 12.65 16.41 5.24
CA LEU A 849 12.09 15.18 4.68
C LEU A 849 12.04 14.10 5.78
N ALA A 850 10.95 13.34 5.84
CA ALA A 850 10.72 12.32 6.85
C ALA A 850 10.08 11.05 6.30
N VAL A 851 10.37 9.92 6.95
CA VAL A 851 9.70 8.62 6.77
C VAL A 851 9.47 7.94 8.13
N LEU A 852 8.52 7.00 8.19
CA LEU A 852 8.36 6.09 9.33
C LEU A 852 8.99 4.74 8.94
N GLY A 853 10.04 4.32 9.63
CA GLY A 853 10.78 3.09 9.33
C GLY A 853 9.94 1.82 9.52
N MET A 854 10.46 0.69 9.03
CA MET A 854 9.85 -0.63 9.26
C MET A 854 9.82 -1.02 10.75
N ASP A 855 10.74 -0.45 11.53
CA ASP A 855 10.84 -0.45 13.00
C ASP A 855 9.80 0.45 13.71
N ALA A 856 8.93 1.13 12.96
CA ALA A 856 7.98 2.13 13.44
C ALA A 856 8.58 3.38 14.13
N ARG A 857 9.87 3.68 13.88
CA ARG A 857 10.51 4.93 14.34
C ARG A 857 10.45 6.01 13.25
N LEU A 858 10.38 7.27 13.65
CA LEU A 858 10.47 8.39 12.72
C LEU A 858 11.93 8.60 12.32
N TYR A 859 12.22 8.60 11.02
CA TYR A 859 13.52 8.97 10.46
C TYR A 859 13.40 10.30 9.70
N VAL A 860 14.37 11.18 9.91
CA VAL A 860 14.37 12.55 9.35
C VAL A 860 15.70 12.89 8.69
N THR A 861 15.63 13.78 7.70
CA THR A 861 16.78 14.45 7.08
C THR A 861 16.35 15.84 6.59
N SER A 862 17.31 16.61 6.09
CA SER A 862 17.07 17.89 5.43
C SER A 862 18.04 18.10 4.27
N SER A 863 17.64 18.89 3.28
CA SER A 863 18.50 19.38 2.20
C SER A 863 18.43 20.89 2.11
N ALA A 864 19.59 21.55 2.06
CA ALA A 864 19.65 22.97 1.74
C ALA A 864 19.44 23.18 0.24
N ASP A 865 18.71 24.23 -0.13
CA ASP A 865 18.57 24.67 -1.51
C ASP A 865 19.84 25.41 -1.94
N ALA A 866 20.72 24.68 -2.63
CA ALA A 866 22.06 25.09 -3.02
C ALA A 866 22.48 24.32 -4.30
N PRO A 867 23.44 24.83 -5.11
CA PRO A 867 23.90 24.15 -6.32
C PRO A 867 24.46 22.72 -6.08
N ASP A 868 24.98 22.47 -4.88
CA ASP A 868 25.54 21.21 -4.38
C ASP A 868 24.62 20.52 -3.35
N ALA A 869 23.31 20.77 -3.43
CA ALA A 869 22.30 20.21 -2.53
C ALA A 869 22.43 18.69 -2.36
N HIS A 870 22.51 18.23 -1.12
CA HIS A 870 22.56 16.82 -0.74
C HIS A 870 21.53 16.58 0.37
N LEU A 871 21.11 15.32 0.57
CA LEU A 871 20.46 14.96 1.83
C LEU A 871 21.52 14.94 2.94
N ALA A 872 21.20 15.50 4.10
CA ALA A 872 21.97 15.25 5.31
C ALA A 872 21.89 13.76 5.70
N PRO A 873 22.83 13.25 6.52
CA PRO A 873 22.71 11.91 7.10
C PRO A 873 21.37 11.74 7.82
N TRP A 874 20.72 10.60 7.57
CA TRP A 874 19.42 10.28 8.19
C TRP A 874 19.56 10.11 9.71
N GLN A 875 18.66 10.74 10.45
CA GLN A 875 18.61 10.68 11.91
C GLN A 875 17.33 9.97 12.35
N PRO A 876 17.41 8.86 13.13
CA PRO A 876 16.25 8.34 13.83
C PRO A 876 15.87 9.27 14.99
N VAL A 877 14.57 9.41 15.23
CA VAL A 877 14.01 10.20 16.33
C VAL A 877 13.57 9.27 17.47
N GLY A 878 14.03 9.57 18.68
CA GLY A 878 13.74 8.78 19.88
C GLY A 878 14.61 7.51 20.01
N PRO A 879 14.45 6.76 21.12
CA PRO A 879 15.15 5.50 21.34
C PRO A 879 14.73 4.43 20.32
N PRO A 880 15.44 3.28 20.24
CA PRO A 880 14.95 2.06 19.60
C PRO A 880 13.54 1.68 20.09
N ASN A 881 12.73 1.09 19.20
CA ASN A 881 11.34 0.71 19.50
C ASN A 881 11.24 -0.75 19.97
N THR A 882 12.13 -1.63 19.49
CA THR A 882 12.45 -2.88 20.18
C THR A 882 13.72 -2.70 21.03
N ALA A 883 13.91 -3.58 22.02
CA ALA A 883 15.20 -3.72 22.70
C ALA A 883 16.20 -4.44 21.77
N PRO A 884 17.52 -4.11 21.85
CA PRO A 884 18.57 -4.80 21.09
C PRO A 884 18.61 -6.33 21.31
#